data_AF-A0A7X8UXG9-F1
#
_entry.id   AF-A0A7X8UXG9-F1
#
_cell.length_a   1.000
_cell.length_b   1.000
_cell.length_c   1.000
_cell.angle_alpha   90.00
_cell.angle_beta   90.00
_cell.angle_gamma   90.00
#
_symmetry.space_group_name_H-M   'P 1'
#
loop_
_entity.id
_entity.type
_entity.pdbx_description
1 polymer ?
#
loop_
_entity_poly.entity_id
_entity_poly.type
_entity_poly.pdbx_seq_one_letter_code
_entity_poly.pdbx_strand_id
1 'polypeptide(L)'
;MLNAFRPFLGLLMLLGIVCAPWSCVPNGPADDPDGWAAVVPANEIEPNEYPPQATPVTFDATGRARLLGNIPDLKERLDVDFFALGPIQAGDRLRARVLTPDSELDALLAVFDAENKLFIVNDNANIAPRPYDPAVDEIIRHDSEYFIGVMRPGFAAFTGGDYELRIQVDRGGEPVPPRGQILLLNFAGGRVELGGGNHLTIAPFDAGNIDAMYAGRTEQVKRWIVRTVRQNFARFDLTIYSTDDAPDLPDDGVSIVYFGGYDAGGLGIALNGTDFYNCDRNDVAVVFTERFTPDLFTDPPDATRLGVAIGNIASHEAGHLFGLSHVRDAADVMNTYDAPDHLLTDQHFKASTLDQFVIPLPSLFYVEHLFFPEQDGTMLLRQILGRAAPATKRTVDLGGDPSVLVVADFDDDGWADLAVANTTMSEIYVLFNDEGHSFAIAGPFYVGAGPIDLAAADFDGDGTTDLAACNLNDDNIAFLFNRTEEGPEVGPAAVRDGPWQMVAADFNGNGSTDLAVLHAWSNDIAVLMNNGDATFAPPAVVASSSFLISLTAADLNGNGAVDLAYIDCGMDSELGAPDAFWKCYIVVLLNDGEGGFVQAGFFANEYSPRRIIAADVNQDGAMDLLFADQLFGGVVVMLNDGAAGFVEGGFYPTGRLPEALAVADLNGNGHLDVVVANTGDNDVSVLLNRGDGTFAAQWPYGTGASPVFVATADFNGDGAVDIAVAERDTGHVTFLFNRGDGTFADGVEPY
;
A
#
# COMPACT_ATOMS: atom_id res chain seq x y z
N MET A 1 41.85 -5.08 50.90
CA MET A 1 43.23 -5.49 50.58
C MET A 1 43.21 -6.98 50.21
N LEU A 2 43.62 -7.28 48.98
CA LEU A 2 44.19 -8.54 48.45
C LEU A 2 43.32 -9.81 48.29
N ASN A 3 42.79 -9.95 47.07
CA ASN A 3 43.04 -10.99 46.05
C ASN A 3 43.25 -12.48 46.38
N ALA A 4 42.49 -13.27 45.57
CA ALA A 4 42.86 -14.50 44.85
C ALA A 4 42.87 -15.84 45.60
N PHE A 5 42.13 -16.84 45.08
CA PHE A 5 42.61 -18.18 44.67
C PHE A 5 41.42 -19.10 44.25
N ARG A 6 41.33 -19.43 42.95
CA ARG A 6 40.84 -20.73 42.39
C ARG A 6 41.99 -21.75 42.55
N PRO A 7 41.85 -23.10 42.48
CA PRO A 7 41.00 -23.83 41.52
C PRO A 7 40.43 -25.23 41.93
N PHE A 8 39.61 -25.75 41.02
CA PHE A 8 39.14 -27.13 40.85
C PHE A 8 40.28 -28.15 40.62
N LEU A 9 40.12 -29.40 41.09
CA LEU A 9 40.44 -30.64 40.35
C LEU A 9 40.00 -31.90 41.14
N GLY A 10 39.32 -32.85 40.49
CA GLY A 10 39.26 -34.24 40.96
C GLY A 10 37.92 -34.98 40.80
N LEU A 11 37.53 -35.32 39.57
CA LEU A 11 36.48 -36.29 39.27
C LEU A 11 37.10 -37.67 39.01
N LEU A 12 36.77 -38.70 39.80
CA LEU A 12 36.57 -40.10 39.35
C LEU A 12 36.01 -41.01 40.46
N MET A 13 34.74 -41.36 40.28
CA MET A 13 34.05 -42.64 40.49
C MET A 13 34.52 -43.60 41.60
N LEU A 14 33.57 -44.01 42.46
CA LEU A 14 33.17 -45.42 42.63
C LEU A 14 31.90 -45.57 43.51
N LEU A 15 30.80 -45.95 42.84
CA LEU A 15 29.65 -46.79 43.24
C LEU A 15 29.20 -46.82 44.71
N GLY A 16 27.93 -46.47 44.93
CA GLY A 16 27.17 -46.91 46.12
C GLY A 16 25.92 -46.09 46.38
N ILE A 17 24.82 -46.42 45.69
CA ILE A 17 23.47 -45.95 46.04
C ILE A 17 23.13 -46.50 47.45
N VAL A 18 22.70 -45.62 48.37
CA VAL A 18 21.41 -45.67 49.13
C VAL A 18 21.47 -44.66 50.30
N CYS A 19 20.49 -43.76 50.27
CA CYS A 19 19.94 -42.90 51.34
C CYS A 19 20.80 -41.80 51.97
N ALA A 20 20.49 -40.56 51.59
CA ALA A 20 20.35 -39.45 52.54
C ALA A 20 18.93 -38.87 52.45
N PRO A 21 18.24 -38.69 53.59
CA PRO A 21 16.91 -38.13 53.70
C PRO A 21 16.97 -36.58 53.78
N TRP A 22 15.80 -35.95 53.65
CA TRP A 22 15.49 -34.52 53.78
C TRP A 22 15.24 -33.80 52.44
N SER A 23 14.12 -34.20 51.86
CA SER A 23 13.05 -33.34 51.36
C SER A 23 13.03 -31.91 51.93
N CYS A 24 13.28 -30.94 51.06
CA CYS A 24 12.42 -29.76 50.96
C CYS A 24 11.72 -29.85 49.61
N VAL A 25 10.66 -30.66 49.58
CA VAL A 25 9.60 -30.54 48.59
C VAL A 25 8.85 -29.27 48.97
N PRO A 26 8.77 -28.21 48.14
CA PRO A 26 7.65 -27.30 48.24
C PRO A 26 6.42 -28.18 47.99
N ASN A 27 5.53 -28.20 48.98
CA ASN A 27 4.36 -29.06 49.04
C ASN A 27 3.65 -29.23 47.68
N GLY A 28 3.06 -30.41 47.46
CA GLY A 28 2.06 -30.62 46.41
C GLY A 28 0.95 -29.55 46.45
N PRO A 29 0.10 -29.53 45.41
CA PRO A 29 -0.59 -28.33 44.93
C PRO A 29 -1.20 -27.59 46.11
N ALA A 30 -0.76 -26.35 46.32
CA ALA A 30 -1.58 -25.43 47.08
C ALA A 30 -2.93 -25.40 46.39
N ASP A 31 -3.99 -25.74 47.13
CA ASP A 31 -5.36 -25.48 46.70
C ASP A 31 -5.41 -24.03 46.22
N ASP A 32 -5.57 -23.84 44.91
CA ASP A 32 -5.85 -22.53 44.35
C ASP A 32 -7.22 -22.10 44.88
N PRO A 33 -7.32 -21.07 45.73
CA PRO A 33 -8.59 -20.64 46.30
C PRO A 33 -9.60 -20.18 45.23
N ASP A 34 -9.14 -19.94 43.99
CA ASP A 34 -9.96 -19.47 42.86
C ASP A 34 -10.40 -20.60 41.89
N GLY A 35 -9.89 -21.83 42.07
CA GLY A 35 -10.37 -23.05 41.39
C GLY A 35 -10.00 -23.19 39.89
N TRP A 36 -8.80 -22.78 39.47
CA TRP A 36 -8.34 -22.91 38.08
C TRP A 36 -7.79 -24.31 37.73
N ALA A 37 -7.81 -24.66 36.44
CA ALA A 37 -7.28 -25.89 35.86
C ALA A 37 -5.81 -26.21 36.22
N ALA A 38 -5.41 -27.47 36.06
CA ALA A 38 -4.07 -27.98 36.37
C ALA A 38 -2.95 -27.26 35.61
N VAL A 39 -1.83 -27.02 36.31
CA VAL A 39 -0.60 -26.38 35.80
C VAL A 39 0.01 -27.25 34.69
N VAL A 40 0.14 -26.69 33.49
CA VAL A 40 1.07 -27.21 32.48
C VAL A 40 2.43 -26.54 32.74
N PRO A 41 3.47 -27.28 33.18
CA PRO A 41 4.80 -26.70 33.31
C PRO A 41 5.38 -26.45 31.92
N ALA A 42 5.76 -25.20 31.60
CA ALA A 42 6.56 -24.90 30.40
C ALA A 42 8.01 -25.44 30.51
N ASN A 43 8.37 -26.03 31.65
CA ASN A 43 9.73 -26.42 31.99
C ASN A 43 10.13 -27.78 31.38
N GLU A 44 9.91 -27.99 30.08
CA GLU A 44 10.72 -28.89 29.24
C GLU A 44 10.86 -28.35 27.79
N ILE A 45 10.64 -27.05 27.57
CA ILE A 45 11.01 -26.41 26.31
C ILE A 45 12.52 -26.12 26.43
N GLU A 46 13.35 -26.95 25.79
CA GLU A 46 14.75 -26.59 25.55
C GLU A 46 14.80 -25.21 24.88
N PRO A 47 15.81 -24.36 25.14
CA PRO A 47 15.92 -23.04 24.52
C PRO A 47 15.77 -23.16 23.00
N ASN A 48 14.60 -22.77 22.51
CA ASN A 48 14.15 -22.64 21.13
C ASN A 48 14.95 -23.41 20.08
N GLU A 49 14.51 -24.64 19.74
CA GLU A 49 14.74 -25.11 18.36
C GLU A 49 14.03 -24.14 17.41
N TYR A 50 14.78 -23.54 16.50
CA TYR A 50 14.22 -22.71 15.44
C TYR A 50 13.72 -23.61 14.31
N PRO A 51 12.44 -23.49 13.89
CA PRO A 51 11.42 -22.52 14.32
C PRO A 51 10.63 -22.92 15.59
N PRO A 52 10.19 -21.96 16.44
CA PRO A 52 9.42 -22.24 17.66
C PRO A 52 8.05 -22.86 17.33
N GLN A 53 7.62 -23.88 18.08
CA GLN A 53 6.30 -24.51 17.92
C GLN A 53 5.31 -24.02 18.98
N ALA A 54 4.07 -23.72 18.57
CA ALA A 54 3.01 -23.32 19.50
C ALA A 54 2.64 -24.46 20.45
N THR A 55 2.67 -24.20 21.76
CA THR A 55 2.26 -25.19 22.77
C THR A 55 0.73 -25.22 22.88
N PRO A 56 0.06 -26.36 22.65
CA PRO A 56 -1.40 -26.44 22.77
C PRO A 56 -1.88 -26.17 24.21
N VAL A 57 -2.86 -25.29 24.38
CA VAL A 57 -3.48 -24.99 25.67
C VAL A 57 -4.63 -25.97 25.93
N THR A 58 -4.62 -26.59 27.11
CA THR A 58 -5.74 -27.39 27.59
C THR A 58 -6.58 -26.60 28.58
N PHE A 59 -7.83 -26.31 28.22
CA PHE A 59 -8.79 -25.64 29.09
C PHE A 59 -9.55 -26.64 29.97
N ASP A 60 -9.92 -26.23 31.18
CA ASP A 60 -10.90 -26.98 31.98
C ASP A 60 -12.33 -26.84 31.46
N ALA A 61 -13.26 -27.55 32.12
CA ALA A 61 -14.68 -27.53 31.80
C ALA A 61 -15.35 -26.14 31.92
N THR A 62 -14.69 -25.16 32.55
CA THR A 62 -15.14 -23.77 32.67
C THR A 62 -14.44 -22.83 31.69
N GLY A 63 -13.63 -23.37 30.78
CA GLY A 63 -12.90 -22.59 29.79
C GLY A 63 -11.66 -21.88 30.35
N ARG A 64 -11.13 -22.32 31.50
CA ARG A 64 -9.97 -21.71 32.15
C ARG A 64 -8.70 -22.52 31.95
N ALA A 65 -7.58 -21.82 31.82
CA ALA A 65 -6.24 -22.38 31.76
C ALA A 65 -5.25 -21.54 32.57
N ARG A 66 -4.27 -22.22 33.15
CA ARG A 66 -3.18 -21.60 33.93
C ARG A 66 -1.85 -22.19 33.47
N LEU A 67 -0.96 -21.33 33.00
CA LEU A 67 0.32 -21.69 32.42
C LEU A 67 1.43 -20.97 33.20
N LEU A 68 2.54 -21.66 33.44
CA LEU A 68 3.74 -21.08 34.03
C LEU A 68 4.84 -21.11 32.98
N GLY A 69 5.48 -19.96 32.74
CA GLY A 69 6.59 -19.84 31.80
C GLY A 69 7.76 -19.06 32.40
N ASN A 70 8.88 -19.10 31.68
CA ASN A 70 10.10 -18.40 32.05
C ASN A 70 10.73 -17.85 30.78
N ILE A 71 10.89 -16.53 30.72
CA ILE A 71 11.63 -15.88 29.64
C ILE A 71 13.04 -15.57 30.16
N PRO A 72 14.09 -16.22 29.65
CA PRO A 72 15.46 -16.03 30.15
C PRO A 72 16.01 -14.64 29.80
N ASP A 73 16.89 -14.12 30.68
CA ASP A 73 17.59 -12.86 30.45
C ASP A 73 18.72 -13.03 29.41
N LEU A 74 18.34 -13.06 28.14
CA LEU A 74 19.27 -13.16 27.01
C LEU A 74 19.54 -11.77 26.45
N LYS A 75 20.70 -11.18 26.74
CA LYS A 75 21.05 -9.82 26.31
C LYS A 75 21.06 -9.56 24.79
N GLU A 76 21.00 -10.61 23.98
CA GLU A 76 21.19 -10.54 22.52
C GLU A 76 20.08 -11.27 21.73
N ARG A 77 19.04 -11.81 22.39
CA ARG A 77 17.93 -12.50 21.70
C ARG A 77 16.57 -12.17 22.33
N LEU A 78 15.57 -12.03 21.46
CA LEU A 78 14.16 -12.03 21.84
C LEU A 78 13.76 -13.48 22.13
N ASP A 79 12.99 -13.67 23.19
CA ASP A 79 12.43 -14.96 23.56
C ASP A 79 10.93 -14.79 23.76
N VAL A 80 10.16 -15.70 23.15
CA VAL A 80 8.70 -15.67 23.12
C VAL A 80 8.17 -17.06 23.45
N ASP A 81 7.31 -17.14 24.44
CA ASP A 81 6.51 -18.32 24.69
C ASP A 81 5.20 -18.18 23.91
N PHE A 82 4.91 -19.18 23.08
CA PHE A 82 3.77 -19.15 22.16
C PHE A 82 2.81 -20.31 22.42
N PHE A 83 1.52 -20.02 22.53
CA PHE A 83 0.49 -20.97 22.94
C PHE A 83 -0.69 -20.99 21.98
N ALA A 84 -1.16 -22.18 21.58
CA ALA A 84 -2.33 -22.35 20.74
C ALA A 84 -3.59 -22.53 21.61
N LEU A 85 -4.53 -21.57 21.53
CA LEU A 85 -5.81 -21.61 22.23
C LEU A 85 -6.82 -22.52 21.52
N GLY A 86 -6.61 -22.79 20.22
CA GLY A 86 -7.53 -23.54 19.39
C GLY A 86 -8.74 -22.70 18.96
N PRO A 87 -9.85 -23.32 18.51
CA PRO A 87 -10.97 -22.61 17.93
C PRO A 87 -11.75 -21.78 18.97
N ILE A 88 -11.92 -20.49 18.68
CA ILE A 88 -12.79 -19.58 19.44
C ILE A 88 -13.83 -18.98 18.49
N GLN A 89 -15.08 -18.91 18.94
CA GLN A 89 -16.21 -18.50 18.10
C GLN A 89 -16.52 -17.02 18.30
N ALA A 90 -17.09 -16.39 17.27
CA ALA A 90 -17.68 -15.06 17.39
C ALA A 90 -18.72 -15.03 18.52
N GLY A 91 -18.62 -14.03 19.39
CA GLY A 91 -19.43 -13.86 20.60
C GLY A 91 -18.81 -14.45 21.87
N ASP A 92 -17.81 -15.33 21.77
CA ASP A 92 -17.07 -15.80 22.96
C ASP A 92 -16.26 -14.66 23.59
N ARG A 93 -16.00 -14.70 24.90
CA ARG A 93 -15.18 -13.69 25.59
C ARG A 93 -13.84 -14.27 26.02
N LEU A 94 -12.74 -13.76 25.48
CA LEU A 94 -11.37 -14.11 25.83
C LEU A 94 -10.83 -13.15 26.88
N ARG A 95 -10.43 -13.69 28.03
CA ARG A 95 -9.72 -12.98 29.09
C ARG A 95 -8.36 -13.60 29.28
N ALA A 96 -7.30 -12.83 29.20
CA ALA A 96 -5.96 -13.31 29.48
C ALA A 96 -5.20 -12.32 30.36
N ARG A 97 -4.31 -12.81 31.22
CA ARG A 97 -3.48 -11.95 32.06
C ARG A 97 -2.15 -12.59 32.34
N VAL A 98 -1.09 -11.81 32.16
CA VAL A 98 0.27 -12.18 32.58
C VAL A 98 0.50 -11.63 33.98
N LEU A 99 0.83 -12.50 34.92
CA LEU A 99 1.23 -12.13 36.27
C LEU A 99 2.73 -12.39 36.41
N THR A 100 3.48 -11.44 36.97
CA THR A 100 4.91 -11.60 37.24
C THR A 100 5.20 -11.59 38.75
N PRO A 101 4.59 -12.50 39.55
CA PRO A 101 4.80 -12.51 40.98
C PRO A 101 6.26 -12.85 41.28
N ASP A 102 6.96 -11.94 41.96
CA ASP A 102 8.38 -12.05 42.34
C ASP A 102 9.39 -11.95 41.17
N SER A 103 8.97 -11.44 40.02
CA SER A 103 9.76 -11.30 38.79
C SER A 103 9.85 -9.82 38.35
N GLU A 104 11.01 -9.40 37.82
CA GLU A 104 11.22 -8.07 37.20
C GLU A 104 10.89 -8.12 35.69
N LEU A 105 10.21 -9.18 35.22
CA LEU A 105 9.83 -9.33 33.82
C LEU A 105 8.91 -8.18 33.38
N ASP A 106 9.41 -7.42 32.42
CA ASP A 106 8.62 -6.45 31.67
C ASP A 106 7.93 -7.17 30.50
N ALA A 107 6.75 -7.73 30.77
CA ALA A 107 6.07 -8.62 29.82
C ALA A 107 5.19 -7.84 28.84
N LEU A 108 5.10 -8.37 27.62
CA LEU A 108 4.07 -8.03 26.64
C LEU A 108 3.21 -9.27 26.33
N LEU A 109 1.90 -9.06 26.22
CA LEU A 109 0.90 -10.07 25.90
C LEU A 109 0.25 -9.75 24.54
N ALA A 110 0.30 -10.68 23.60
CA ALA A 110 -0.31 -10.51 22.27
C ALA A 110 -1.18 -11.72 21.89
N VAL A 111 -2.31 -11.47 21.23
CA VAL A 111 -3.26 -12.50 20.75
C VAL A 111 -3.37 -12.39 19.23
N PHE A 112 -3.36 -13.53 18.54
CA PHE A 112 -3.41 -13.63 17.08
C PHE A 112 -4.45 -14.64 16.63
N ASP A 113 -4.94 -14.49 15.40
CA ASP A 113 -5.79 -15.48 14.75
C ASP A 113 -5.00 -16.43 13.81
N ALA A 114 -5.69 -17.32 13.09
CA ALA A 114 -5.09 -18.29 12.19
C ALA A 114 -4.57 -17.68 10.87
N GLU A 115 -4.96 -16.45 10.57
CA GLU A 115 -4.54 -15.68 9.40
C GLU A 115 -3.34 -14.78 9.70
N ASN A 116 -2.78 -14.85 10.93
CA ASN A 116 -1.71 -13.99 11.47
C ASN A 116 -2.17 -12.56 11.85
N LYS A 117 -3.47 -12.29 11.91
CA LYS A 117 -3.94 -10.95 12.30
C LYS A 117 -3.79 -10.78 13.80
N LEU A 118 -3.09 -9.72 14.20
CA LEU A 118 -3.01 -9.31 15.60
C LEU A 118 -4.41 -8.90 16.06
N PHE A 119 -4.95 -9.64 17.02
CA PHE A 119 -6.26 -9.40 17.60
C PHE A 119 -6.19 -8.37 18.72
N ILE A 120 -5.21 -8.49 19.63
CA ILE A 120 -4.96 -7.50 20.69
C ILE A 120 -3.54 -7.64 21.22
N VAL A 121 -2.94 -6.53 21.63
CA VAL A 121 -1.67 -6.49 22.37
C VAL A 121 -1.80 -5.59 23.59
N ASN A 122 -1.20 -5.98 24.70
CA ASN A 122 -1.11 -5.17 25.90
C ASN A 122 0.26 -5.37 26.56
N ASP A 123 0.85 -4.29 27.05
CA ASP A 123 2.13 -4.31 27.75
C ASP A 123 1.95 -4.02 29.24
N ASN A 124 3.06 -3.99 29.97
CA ASN A 124 3.08 -3.68 31.38
C ASN A 124 3.35 -2.18 31.60
N ALA A 125 2.43 -1.31 31.14
CA ALA A 125 2.57 0.14 31.23
C ALA A 125 3.18 0.62 32.57
N ASN A 126 4.40 1.17 32.50
CA ASN A 126 5.16 1.64 33.66
C ASN A 126 4.65 3.00 34.14
N ILE A 127 3.46 3.01 34.74
CA ILE A 127 2.90 4.20 35.38
C ILE A 127 3.43 4.23 36.81
N ALA A 128 4.38 5.13 37.07
CA ALA A 128 4.77 5.43 38.44
C ALA A 128 3.51 5.76 39.28
N PRO A 129 3.22 5.03 40.39
CA PRO A 129 4.16 4.24 41.18
C PRO A 129 3.89 2.71 41.20
N ARG A 130 3.15 2.12 40.25
CA ARG A 130 2.93 0.65 40.21
C ARG A 130 2.88 0.11 38.77
N PRO A 131 3.70 -0.89 38.41
CA PRO A 131 3.56 -1.60 37.15
C PRO A 131 2.21 -2.31 37.11
N TYR A 132 1.50 -2.21 35.99
CA TYR A 132 0.30 -3.00 35.73
C TYR A 132 0.67 -4.25 34.96
N ASP A 133 0.19 -5.40 35.42
CA ASP A 133 0.29 -6.68 34.72
C ASP A 133 -0.49 -6.65 33.38
N PRO A 134 0.11 -7.04 32.25
CA PRO A 134 -0.55 -7.08 30.94
C PRO A 134 -1.81 -7.93 30.99
N ALA A 135 -2.92 -7.42 30.44
CA ALA A 135 -4.20 -8.13 30.45
C ALA A 135 -5.03 -7.86 29.19
N VAL A 136 -5.83 -8.85 28.81
CA VAL A 136 -6.80 -8.82 27.72
C VAL A 136 -8.15 -9.20 28.29
N ASP A 137 -9.21 -8.53 27.87
CA ASP A 137 -10.59 -8.86 28.22
C ASP A 137 -11.57 -8.48 27.10
N GLU A 138 -11.74 -9.39 26.14
CA GLU A 138 -12.32 -9.08 24.83
C GLU A 138 -13.40 -10.05 24.38
N ILE A 139 -14.36 -9.56 23.59
CA ILE A 139 -15.36 -10.39 22.90
C ILE A 139 -14.88 -10.66 21.48
N ILE A 140 -14.74 -11.94 21.14
CA ILE A 140 -14.33 -12.44 19.84
C ILE A 140 -15.39 -12.10 18.79
N ARG A 141 -14.97 -11.68 17.60
CA ARG A 141 -15.89 -11.16 16.56
C ARG A 141 -15.96 -11.99 15.29
N HIS A 142 -15.03 -12.93 15.10
CA HIS A 142 -15.06 -13.88 14.01
C HIS A 142 -14.61 -15.26 14.51
N ASP A 143 -15.02 -16.30 13.79
CA ASP A 143 -14.58 -17.65 14.07
C ASP A 143 -13.15 -17.82 13.57
N SER A 144 -12.23 -18.27 14.42
CA SER A 144 -10.86 -18.62 14.04
C SER A 144 -10.25 -19.60 15.03
N GLU A 145 -9.11 -20.17 14.68
CA GLU A 145 -8.14 -20.61 15.69
C GLU A 145 -7.40 -19.39 16.23
N TYR A 146 -7.18 -19.36 17.54
CA TYR A 146 -6.47 -18.27 18.21
C TYR A 146 -5.19 -18.73 18.89
N PHE A 147 -4.23 -17.82 18.97
CA PHE A 147 -2.92 -18.02 19.56
C PHE A 147 -2.60 -16.88 20.51
N ILE A 148 -1.78 -17.13 21.52
CA ILE A 148 -1.34 -16.11 22.47
C ILE A 148 0.17 -16.20 22.68
N GLY A 149 0.84 -15.06 22.66
CA GLY A 149 2.28 -14.91 22.89
C GLY A 149 2.56 -14.10 24.14
N VAL A 150 3.52 -14.55 24.93
CA VAL A 150 4.12 -13.78 26.04
C VAL A 150 5.59 -13.58 25.72
N MET A 151 6.06 -12.34 25.77
CA MET A 151 7.46 -12.03 25.41
C MET A 151 8.08 -10.94 26.29
N ARG A 152 9.40 -10.84 26.19
CA ARG A 152 10.18 -9.72 26.72
C ARG A 152 10.59 -8.76 25.58
N PRO A 153 10.42 -7.44 25.73
CA PRO A 153 10.91 -6.46 24.78
C PRO A 153 12.45 -6.42 24.68
N GLY A 154 12.98 -6.15 23.48
CA GLY A 154 14.36 -6.48 23.06
C GLY A 154 15.53 -5.57 23.48
N PHE A 155 15.40 -4.69 24.48
CA PHE A 155 16.52 -3.80 24.89
C PHE A 155 17.26 -4.26 26.16
N ALA A 156 18.54 -3.90 26.26
CA ALA A 156 19.45 -4.22 27.37
C ALA A 156 19.02 -3.73 28.78
N ALA A 157 17.88 -3.03 28.88
CA ALA A 157 17.31 -2.54 30.13
C ALA A 157 16.19 -3.42 30.71
N PHE A 158 15.64 -4.36 29.94
CA PHE A 158 14.52 -5.21 30.34
C PHE A 158 15.02 -6.56 30.87
N THR A 159 14.53 -6.98 32.04
CA THR A 159 14.95 -8.24 32.64
C THR A 159 14.03 -9.38 32.23
N GLY A 160 14.61 -10.57 32.03
CA GLY A 160 13.83 -11.80 31.91
C GLY A 160 13.33 -12.27 33.28
N GLY A 161 12.37 -13.18 33.30
CA GLY A 161 11.85 -13.72 34.55
C GLY A 161 10.71 -14.71 34.37
N ASP A 162 10.27 -15.23 35.51
CA ASP A 162 9.12 -16.12 35.60
C ASP A 162 7.82 -15.33 35.39
N TYR A 163 6.83 -15.98 34.78
CA TYR A 163 5.48 -15.45 34.68
C TYR A 163 4.43 -16.54 34.81
N GLU A 164 3.22 -16.12 35.19
CA GLU A 164 2.02 -16.93 35.19
C GLU A 164 1.00 -16.33 34.21
N LEU A 165 0.64 -17.08 33.17
CA LEU A 165 -0.40 -16.71 32.23
C LEU A 165 -1.73 -17.37 32.63
N ARG A 166 -2.73 -16.55 32.93
CA ARG A 166 -4.11 -17.00 33.20
C ARG A 166 -4.99 -16.68 32.00
N ILE A 167 -5.71 -17.68 31.49
CA ILE A 167 -6.58 -17.54 30.30
C ILE A 167 -7.96 -18.07 30.62
N GLN A 168 -9.01 -17.33 30.28
CA GLN A 168 -10.40 -17.73 30.39
C GLN A 168 -11.13 -17.43 29.09
N VAL A 169 -11.80 -18.43 28.53
CA VAL A 169 -12.68 -18.31 27.36
C VAL A 169 -14.11 -18.60 27.80
N ASP A 170 -14.93 -17.56 27.91
CA ASP A 170 -16.36 -17.72 28.19
C ASP A 170 -17.11 -17.95 26.89
N ARG A 171 -17.73 -19.13 26.75
CA ARG A 171 -18.41 -19.53 25.51
C ARG A 171 -19.85 -19.02 25.42
N GLY A 172 -20.28 -18.64 24.21
CA GLY A 172 -21.69 -18.46 23.86
C GLY A 172 -22.29 -17.07 24.13
N GLY A 173 -21.51 -16.00 23.96
CA GLY A 173 -22.06 -14.63 23.91
C GLY A 173 -22.63 -14.28 22.54
N GLU A 174 -23.29 -13.12 22.46
CA GLU A 174 -23.79 -12.58 21.19
C GLU A 174 -22.62 -11.97 20.39
N PRO A 175 -22.48 -12.29 19.10
CA PRO A 175 -21.50 -11.63 18.23
C PRO A 175 -21.72 -10.12 18.26
N VAL A 176 -20.65 -9.36 18.47
CA VAL A 176 -20.71 -7.91 18.38
C VAL A 176 -20.56 -7.52 16.92
N PRO A 177 -21.47 -6.72 16.34
CA PRO A 177 -21.30 -6.24 14.97
C PRO A 177 -20.02 -5.42 14.83
N PRO A 178 -19.37 -5.40 13.65
CA PRO A 178 -18.24 -4.52 13.40
C PRO A 178 -18.65 -3.08 13.72
N ARG A 179 -17.84 -2.33 14.47
CA ARG A 179 -18.08 -0.88 14.53
C ARG A 179 -17.70 -0.32 13.17
N GLY A 180 -18.61 0.37 12.51
CA GLY A 180 -18.22 1.29 11.45
C GLY A 180 -17.27 2.31 12.06
N GLN A 181 -16.04 2.36 11.59
CA GLN A 181 -15.06 3.29 12.10
C GLN A 181 -15.25 4.61 11.40
N ILE A 182 -15.51 5.67 12.17
CA ILE A 182 -15.72 7.00 11.61
C ILE A 182 -14.66 7.94 12.15
N LEU A 183 -13.92 8.59 11.24
CA LEU A 183 -13.00 9.69 11.55
C LEU A 183 -13.62 11.00 11.06
N LEU A 184 -13.73 11.99 11.93
CA LEU A 184 -14.09 13.36 11.58
C LEU A 184 -12.86 14.27 11.61
N LEU A 185 -12.58 14.91 10.48
CA LEU A 185 -11.63 16.00 10.36
C LEU A 185 -12.37 17.33 10.61
N ASN A 186 -12.28 17.83 11.84
CA ASN A 186 -13.01 19.01 12.28
C ASN A 186 -12.20 20.31 12.06
N PHE A 187 -12.59 21.06 11.03
CA PHE A 187 -12.05 22.40 10.74
C PHE A 187 -12.91 23.54 11.28
N ALA A 188 -14.14 23.25 11.74
CA ALA A 188 -15.07 24.25 12.27
C ALA A 188 -14.71 24.72 13.69
N GLY A 189 -13.80 24.01 14.38
CA GLY A 189 -13.48 24.26 15.78
C GLY A 189 -14.56 23.70 16.73
N GLY A 190 -14.49 24.04 18.01
CA GLY A 190 -15.44 23.56 19.01
C GLY A 190 -14.88 23.42 20.42
N ARG A 191 -15.59 22.68 21.26
CA ARG A 191 -15.20 22.43 22.66
C ARG A 191 -14.85 20.96 22.85
N VAL A 192 -13.69 20.69 23.45
CA VAL A 192 -13.19 19.35 23.77
C VAL A 192 -13.19 19.19 25.29
N GLU A 193 -13.84 18.14 25.81
CA GLU A 193 -13.79 17.80 27.24
C GLU A 193 -12.56 16.93 27.51
N LEU A 194 -11.87 17.18 28.62
CA LEU A 194 -10.68 16.46 29.07
C LEU A 194 -10.97 15.74 30.39
N GLY A 195 -10.27 14.63 30.63
CA GLY A 195 -10.35 13.87 31.87
C GLY A 195 -10.24 14.76 33.13
N GLY A 196 -11.07 14.46 34.15
CA GLY A 196 -11.12 15.23 35.40
C GLY A 196 -11.97 16.51 35.36
N GLY A 197 -12.75 16.73 34.30
CA GLY A 197 -13.72 17.84 34.20
C GLY A 197 -13.13 19.15 33.65
N ASN A 198 -11.99 19.09 32.97
CA ASN A 198 -11.38 20.21 32.26
C ASN A 198 -11.90 20.29 30.81
N HIS A 199 -11.75 21.43 30.14
CA HIS A 199 -12.12 21.56 28.73
C HIS A 199 -11.20 22.52 27.96
N LEU A 200 -11.06 22.30 26.65
CA LEU A 200 -10.34 23.14 25.69
C LEU A 200 -11.34 23.72 24.67
N THR A 201 -11.14 24.97 24.23
CA THR A 201 -11.94 25.61 23.16
C THR A 201 -11.04 25.89 21.95
N ILE A 202 -11.43 25.36 20.80
CA ILE A 202 -10.66 25.39 19.55
C ILE A 202 -11.37 26.33 18.57
N ALA A 203 -10.63 27.27 18.00
CA ALA A 203 -11.14 28.19 16.97
C ALA A 203 -11.19 27.50 15.59
N PRO A 204 -12.01 27.96 14.65
CA PRO A 204 -12.01 27.44 13.28
C PRO A 204 -10.64 27.51 12.63
N PHE A 205 -10.32 26.52 11.79
CA PHE A 205 -9.06 26.45 11.07
C PHE A 205 -8.93 27.59 10.05
N ASP A 206 -7.79 28.27 10.06
CA ASP A 206 -7.42 29.30 9.08
C ASP A 206 -5.91 29.22 8.80
N ALA A 207 -5.55 28.94 7.55
CA ALA A 207 -4.16 28.81 7.14
C ALA A 207 -3.39 30.13 7.29
N GLY A 208 -4.06 31.28 7.22
CA GLY A 208 -3.44 32.59 7.47
C GLY A 208 -2.93 32.76 8.91
N ASN A 209 -3.43 31.97 9.87
CA ASN A 209 -2.94 31.97 11.24
C ASN A 209 -1.62 31.19 11.40
N ILE A 210 -1.29 30.31 10.46
CA ILE A 210 -0.01 29.60 10.41
C ILE A 210 1.08 30.58 9.95
N ASP A 211 0.88 31.16 8.77
CA ASP A 211 1.72 32.23 8.22
C ASP A 211 0.91 33.11 7.25
N ALA A 212 1.26 34.38 7.18
CA ALA A 212 0.60 35.35 6.31
C ALA A 212 0.70 34.98 4.81
N MET A 213 1.72 34.22 4.39
CA MET A 213 1.84 33.76 3.00
C MET A 213 0.71 32.80 2.57
N TYR A 214 0.05 32.14 3.52
CA TYR A 214 -1.08 31.24 3.25
C TYR A 214 -2.44 31.93 3.37
N ALA A 215 -2.48 33.25 3.59
CA ALA A 215 -3.72 34.01 3.66
C ALA A 215 -4.54 33.86 2.36
N GLY A 216 -5.81 33.47 2.50
CA GLY A 216 -6.70 33.19 1.36
C GLY A 216 -6.50 31.81 0.73
N ARG A 217 -5.62 30.96 1.26
CA ARG A 217 -5.39 29.57 0.82
C ARG A 217 -6.02 28.53 1.76
N THR A 218 -6.81 28.94 2.75
CA THR A 218 -7.38 28.03 3.77
C THR A 218 -8.13 26.84 3.18
N GLU A 219 -9.02 27.06 2.21
CA GLU A 219 -9.76 25.98 1.56
C GLU A 219 -8.86 25.04 0.76
N GLN A 220 -7.80 25.57 0.15
CA GLN A 220 -6.79 24.74 -0.53
C GLN A 220 -6.08 23.83 0.48
N VAL A 221 -5.60 24.38 1.60
CA VAL A 221 -4.92 23.61 2.65
C VAL A 221 -5.84 22.55 3.25
N LYS A 222 -7.10 22.88 3.57
CA LYS A 222 -8.08 21.90 4.07
C LYS A 222 -8.30 20.74 3.11
N ARG A 223 -8.52 21.02 1.81
CA ARG A 223 -8.70 19.99 0.78
C ARG A 223 -7.51 19.03 0.76
N TRP A 224 -6.28 19.56 0.85
CA TRP A 224 -5.08 18.75 0.88
C TRP A 224 -4.95 17.91 2.15
N ILE A 225 -5.24 18.46 3.33
CA ILE A 225 -5.27 17.69 4.59
C ILE A 225 -6.24 16.52 4.47
N VAL A 226 -7.48 16.78 4.04
CA VAL A 226 -8.52 15.74 3.90
C VAL A 226 -8.07 14.66 2.92
N ARG A 227 -7.51 15.05 1.77
CA ARG A 227 -7.01 14.12 0.76
C ARG A 227 -5.88 13.25 1.31
N THR A 228 -4.87 13.85 1.92
CA THR A 228 -3.73 13.12 2.49
C THR A 228 -4.16 12.14 3.58
N VAL A 229 -5.07 12.54 4.47
CA VAL A 229 -5.59 11.62 5.50
C VAL A 229 -6.37 10.47 4.88
N ARG A 230 -7.22 10.74 3.89
CA ARG A 230 -7.94 9.68 3.14
C ARG A 230 -6.99 8.74 2.41
N GLN A 231 -5.91 9.25 1.82
CA GLN A 231 -4.89 8.47 1.13
C GLN A 231 -4.17 7.53 2.11
N ASN A 232 -3.67 8.07 3.23
CA ASN A 232 -2.96 7.30 4.24
C ASN A 232 -3.83 6.19 4.86
N PHE A 233 -5.15 6.41 4.93
CA PHE A 233 -6.11 5.41 5.42
C PHE A 233 -6.88 4.65 4.34
N ALA A 234 -6.53 4.78 3.05
CA ALA A 234 -7.37 4.27 1.96
C ALA A 234 -7.52 2.74 1.96
N ARG A 235 -6.54 2.03 2.50
CA ARG A 235 -6.53 0.56 2.64
C ARG A 235 -7.34 0.05 3.83
N PHE A 236 -7.92 0.95 4.62
CA PHE A 236 -8.64 0.64 5.85
C PHE A 236 -10.14 0.83 5.63
N ASP A 237 -10.95 -0.07 6.18
CA ASP A 237 -12.41 0.06 6.29
C ASP A 237 -12.78 1.16 7.32
N LEU A 238 -12.41 2.40 6.98
CA LEU A 238 -12.58 3.61 7.77
C LEU A 238 -13.37 4.64 6.96
N THR A 239 -14.47 5.14 7.52
CA THR A 239 -15.24 6.24 6.93
C THR A 239 -14.68 7.58 7.41
N ILE A 240 -14.18 8.42 6.51
CA ILE A 240 -13.57 9.71 6.85
C ILE A 240 -14.44 10.87 6.36
N TYR A 241 -15.00 11.63 7.30
CA TYR A 241 -15.70 12.89 7.04
C TYR A 241 -14.80 14.09 7.36
N SER A 242 -15.07 15.21 6.70
CA SER A 242 -14.69 16.52 7.22
C SER A 242 -15.93 17.33 7.59
N THR A 243 -15.78 18.35 8.44
CA THR A 243 -16.89 19.29 8.73
C THR A 243 -17.39 20.04 7.51
N ASP A 244 -16.65 20.03 6.41
CA ASP A 244 -17.04 20.66 5.15
C ASP A 244 -17.82 19.67 4.25
N ASP A 245 -17.72 18.36 4.49
CA ASP A 245 -18.36 17.29 3.71
C ASP A 245 -19.76 16.88 4.22
N ALA A 246 -20.00 16.87 5.54
CA ALA A 246 -21.23 16.33 6.13
C ALA A 246 -21.64 17.04 7.43
N PRO A 247 -22.84 17.68 7.51
CA PRO A 247 -23.30 18.36 8.72
C PRO A 247 -23.95 17.43 9.77
N ASP A 248 -24.31 16.19 9.43
CA ASP A 248 -25.03 15.25 10.30
C ASP A 248 -24.16 14.02 10.61
N LEU A 249 -23.47 14.04 11.75
CA LEU A 249 -22.65 12.92 12.23
C LEU A 249 -23.48 11.95 13.10
N PRO A 250 -23.16 10.65 13.10
CA PRO A 250 -23.72 9.70 14.07
C PRO A 250 -23.34 10.08 15.51
N ASP A 251 -24.24 9.81 16.47
CA ASP A 251 -24.08 10.18 17.88
C ASP A 251 -23.05 9.28 18.64
N ASP A 252 -22.62 8.17 18.06
CA ASP A 252 -21.71 7.19 18.66
C ASP A 252 -20.63 6.66 17.70
N GLY A 253 -19.43 6.41 18.22
CA GLY A 253 -18.35 5.74 17.48
C GLY A 253 -17.50 6.61 16.56
N VAL A 254 -17.53 7.94 16.72
CA VAL A 254 -16.75 8.89 15.91
C VAL A 254 -15.47 9.30 16.64
N SER A 255 -14.31 9.07 16.01
CA SER A 255 -13.02 9.67 16.36
C SER A 255 -12.91 11.04 15.69
N ILE A 256 -12.41 12.07 16.39
CA ILE A 256 -12.38 13.45 15.89
C ILE A 256 -10.95 14.01 15.94
N VAL A 257 -10.47 14.52 14.81
CA VAL A 257 -9.25 15.32 14.74
C VAL A 257 -9.64 16.78 14.61
N TYR A 258 -9.29 17.60 15.61
CA TYR A 258 -9.57 19.03 15.60
C TYR A 258 -8.39 19.81 15.03
N PHE A 259 -8.68 20.65 14.04
CA PHE A 259 -7.76 21.60 13.44
C PHE A 259 -8.10 23.02 13.90
N GLY A 260 -7.20 23.69 14.63
CA GLY A 260 -7.31 25.14 14.86
C GLY A 260 -6.78 25.67 16.19
N GLY A 261 -6.83 27.00 16.38
CA GLY A 261 -6.42 27.69 17.60
C GLY A 261 -4.90 27.91 17.75
N TYR A 262 -4.53 28.96 18.49
CA TYR A 262 -3.16 29.24 18.92
C TYR A 262 -3.18 29.31 20.44
N ASP A 263 -2.89 28.18 21.10
CA ASP A 263 -2.57 28.15 22.52
C ASP A 263 -1.27 27.35 22.69
N ALA A 264 -0.29 27.92 23.39
CA ALA A 264 0.96 27.23 23.70
C ALA A 264 0.74 26.00 24.62
N GLY A 265 -0.48 25.83 25.16
CA GLY A 265 -0.91 24.63 25.87
C GLY A 265 -1.87 23.70 25.10
N GLY A 266 -2.21 24.00 23.85
CA GLY A 266 -3.13 23.18 23.01
C GLY A 266 -2.41 22.45 21.87
N LEU A 267 -1.10 22.47 21.91
CA LEU A 267 -0.28 21.59 21.10
C LEU A 267 -0.59 20.14 21.49
N GLY A 268 -0.60 19.23 20.52
CA GLY A 268 -0.87 17.82 20.75
C GLY A 268 -0.13 17.28 21.97
N ILE A 269 -0.60 16.16 22.47
CA ILE A 269 0.06 15.31 23.46
C ILE A 269 1.45 14.88 22.91
N ALA A 270 2.41 15.79 22.77
CA ALA A 270 3.72 15.60 22.18
C ALA A 270 4.54 16.90 22.30
N LEU A 271 5.20 17.08 23.45
CA LEU A 271 6.53 17.68 23.60
C LEU A 271 6.92 17.48 25.08
N ASN A 272 7.69 16.41 25.32
CA ASN A 272 8.23 15.93 26.61
C ASN A 272 7.34 15.04 27.51
N GLY A 273 6.86 13.92 26.97
CA GLY A 273 6.62 12.72 27.78
C GLY A 273 5.16 12.30 27.95
N THR A 274 4.43 12.16 26.85
CA THR A 274 2.97 11.99 26.92
C THR A 274 2.38 10.94 25.97
N ASP A 275 3.17 9.96 25.49
CA ASP A 275 2.66 8.67 24.97
C ASP A 275 2.00 7.81 26.08
N PHE A 276 1.47 8.45 27.12
CA PHE A 276 1.10 7.85 28.40
C PHE A 276 -0.30 8.25 28.88
N TYR A 277 -1.05 9.04 28.11
CA TYR A 277 -2.33 9.59 28.59
C TYR A 277 -3.47 9.51 27.56
N ASN A 278 -3.82 8.31 27.10
CA ASN A 278 -5.22 7.95 26.80
C ASN A 278 -5.74 7.08 27.96
N CYS A 279 -6.08 7.74 29.07
CA CYS A 279 -6.47 7.07 30.32
C CYS A 279 -7.98 6.81 30.45
N ASP A 280 -8.80 7.29 29.51
CA ASP A 280 -10.24 6.99 29.47
C ASP A 280 -10.60 6.29 28.16
N ARG A 281 -11.32 5.17 28.28
CA ARG A 281 -11.83 4.34 27.17
C ARG A 281 -12.81 5.09 26.26
N ASN A 282 -13.21 6.32 26.65
CA ASN A 282 -14.16 7.16 25.94
C ASN A 282 -13.52 8.39 25.28
N ASP A 283 -12.21 8.61 25.41
CA ASP A 283 -11.54 9.74 24.77
C ASP A 283 -11.31 9.41 23.28
N VAL A 284 -11.94 10.19 22.40
CA VAL A 284 -12.00 9.95 20.94
C VAL A 284 -11.45 11.13 20.13
N ALA A 285 -10.61 11.99 20.72
CA ALA A 285 -10.20 13.25 20.09
C ALA A 285 -8.68 13.50 20.04
N VAL A 286 -8.18 13.97 18.90
CA VAL A 286 -6.83 14.55 18.71
C VAL A 286 -6.96 16.05 18.47
N VAL A 287 -6.06 16.85 19.04
CA VAL A 287 -6.09 18.31 18.93
C VAL A 287 -4.78 18.84 18.36
N PHE A 288 -4.87 19.59 17.25
CA PHE A 288 -3.76 20.31 16.64
C PHE A 288 -3.93 21.83 16.81
N THR A 289 -3.26 22.41 17.81
CA THR A 289 -3.13 23.87 17.94
C THR A 289 -1.65 24.26 17.90
N GLU A 290 -1.08 24.43 16.70
CA GLU A 290 0.33 24.83 16.54
C GLU A 290 0.54 26.15 15.83
N ARG A 291 1.63 26.81 16.25
CA ARG A 291 2.41 27.68 15.39
C ARG A 291 3.55 26.87 14.83
N PHE A 292 3.55 26.61 13.53
CA PHE A 292 4.76 26.14 12.87
C PHE A 292 5.84 27.21 13.05
N THR A 293 7.00 26.82 13.58
CA THR A 293 8.13 27.74 13.70
C THR A 293 8.54 28.20 12.30
N PRO A 294 9.04 29.44 12.14
CA PRO A 294 9.50 29.93 10.83
C PRO A 294 10.62 29.09 10.18
N ASP A 295 11.17 28.11 10.91
CA ASP A 295 12.28 27.27 10.50
C ASP A 295 11.85 25.82 10.14
N LEU A 296 10.54 25.53 10.09
CA LEU A 296 10.03 24.16 9.84
C LEU A 296 10.37 23.64 8.44
N PHE A 297 10.59 24.54 7.49
CA PHE A 297 11.09 24.21 6.16
C PHE A 297 12.29 25.10 5.83
N THR A 298 13.29 24.51 5.16
CA THR A 298 14.47 25.24 4.67
C THR A 298 14.08 26.36 3.71
N ASP A 299 13.01 26.14 2.93
CA ASP A 299 12.27 27.11 2.12
C ASP A 299 10.77 26.99 2.43
N PRO A 300 10.02 28.09 2.61
CA PRO A 300 8.60 28.01 2.95
C PRO A 300 7.81 27.24 1.88
N PRO A 301 7.08 26.16 2.24
CA PRO A 301 6.35 25.35 1.28
C PRO A 301 5.19 26.16 0.68
N ASP A 302 4.67 25.72 -0.45
CA ASP A 302 3.38 26.23 -0.92
C ASP A 302 2.23 25.67 -0.06
N ALA A 303 1.01 26.18 -0.29
CA ALA A 303 -0.18 25.74 0.43
C ALA A 303 -0.50 24.25 0.24
N THR A 304 -0.04 23.64 -0.86
CA THR A 304 -0.23 22.21 -1.14
C THR A 304 0.68 21.37 -0.26
N ARG A 305 1.98 21.62 -0.29
CA ARG A 305 2.97 20.94 0.55
C ARG A 305 2.70 21.15 2.04
N LEU A 306 2.19 22.32 2.44
CA LEU A 306 1.73 22.54 3.81
C LEU A 306 0.56 21.62 4.17
N GLY A 307 -0.43 21.50 3.30
CA GLY A 307 -1.58 20.62 3.54
C GLY A 307 -1.19 19.14 3.62
N VAL A 308 -0.26 18.68 2.79
CA VAL A 308 0.30 17.32 2.86
C VAL A 308 1.00 17.08 4.19
N ALA A 309 1.89 18.00 4.60
CA ALA A 309 2.61 17.86 5.86
C ALA A 309 1.64 17.75 7.06
N ILE A 310 0.64 18.65 7.14
CA ILE A 310 -0.37 18.61 8.20
C ILE A 310 -1.19 17.31 8.10
N GLY A 311 -1.54 16.86 6.90
CA GLY A 311 -2.26 15.62 6.67
C GLY A 311 -1.50 14.38 7.13
N ASN A 312 -0.18 14.31 6.90
CA ASN A 312 0.66 13.22 7.36
C ASN A 312 0.76 13.16 8.88
N ILE A 313 0.97 14.30 9.54
CA ILE A 313 0.96 14.38 11.00
C ILE A 313 -0.42 14.00 11.56
N ALA A 314 -1.51 14.51 10.97
CA ALA A 314 -2.86 14.15 11.39
C ALA A 314 -3.15 12.65 11.21
N SER A 315 -2.64 12.06 10.14
CA SER A 315 -2.76 10.62 9.90
C SER A 315 -1.98 9.83 10.94
N HIS A 316 -0.75 10.24 11.29
CA HIS A 316 0.06 9.61 12.32
C HIS A 316 -0.71 9.51 13.65
N GLU A 317 -1.24 10.63 14.13
CA GLU A 317 -1.99 10.67 15.40
C GLU A 317 -3.33 9.91 15.31
N ALA A 318 -4.02 10.00 14.18
CA ALA A 318 -5.24 9.23 13.94
C ALA A 318 -4.95 7.71 13.85
N GLY A 319 -3.77 7.32 13.35
CA GLY A 319 -3.35 5.92 13.29
C GLY A 319 -3.27 5.31 14.67
N HIS A 320 -2.66 6.03 15.62
CA HIS A 320 -2.67 5.63 17.03
C HIS A 320 -4.09 5.51 17.59
N LEU A 321 -5.01 6.41 17.21
CA LEU A 321 -6.43 6.31 17.55
C LEU A 321 -7.16 5.11 16.95
N PHE A 322 -6.57 4.40 15.98
CA PHE A 322 -7.15 3.19 15.41
C PHE A 322 -6.33 1.93 15.75
N GLY A 323 -5.35 2.05 16.65
CA GLY A 323 -4.46 0.94 17.01
C GLY A 323 -3.55 0.50 15.86
N LEU A 324 -3.34 1.39 14.89
CA LEU A 324 -2.49 1.16 13.73
C LEU A 324 -1.02 1.41 14.10
N SER A 325 -0.15 0.50 13.68
CA SER A 325 1.30 0.68 13.77
C SER A 325 1.84 1.16 12.42
N HIS A 326 3.03 1.75 12.39
CA HIS A 326 3.65 2.23 11.15
C HIS A 326 4.46 1.12 10.48
N VAL A 327 4.64 1.19 9.16
CA VAL A 327 5.49 0.25 8.38
C VAL A 327 6.92 0.78 8.18
N ARG A 328 7.18 2.02 8.61
CA ARG A 328 8.45 2.76 8.50
C ARG A 328 8.72 3.53 9.80
N ASP A 329 9.97 3.96 9.97
CA ASP A 329 10.41 4.68 11.17
C ASP A 329 9.61 5.97 11.38
N ALA A 330 8.78 5.98 12.41
CA ALA A 330 7.92 7.10 12.78
C ALA A 330 8.72 8.31 13.32
N ALA A 331 10.00 8.10 13.69
CA ALA A 331 10.87 9.20 14.06
C ALA A 331 11.03 10.22 12.92
N ASP A 332 10.98 9.78 11.66
CA ASP A 332 11.19 10.67 10.51
C ASP A 332 10.07 11.74 10.42
N VAL A 333 8.82 11.36 10.64
CA VAL A 333 7.66 12.23 10.37
C VAL A 333 7.43 13.24 11.50
N MET A 334 7.75 12.86 12.74
CA MET A 334 7.61 13.75 13.90
C MET A 334 8.89 14.57 14.17
N ASN A 335 10.00 14.28 13.48
CA ASN A 335 11.24 15.03 13.62
C ASN A 335 11.18 16.34 12.82
N THR A 336 10.48 17.30 13.41
CA THR A 336 10.40 18.68 12.92
C THR A 336 11.72 19.45 13.03
N TYR A 337 12.79 18.84 13.57
CA TYR A 337 14.08 19.48 13.83
C TYR A 337 15.20 19.11 12.85
N ASP A 338 15.25 17.87 12.34
CA ASP A 338 16.42 17.40 11.58
C ASP A 338 16.23 17.33 10.06
N ALA A 339 15.01 17.24 9.50
CA ALA A 339 14.80 17.50 8.06
C ALA A 339 13.30 17.71 7.66
N PRO A 340 12.93 18.89 7.13
CA PRO A 340 11.58 19.21 6.67
C PRO A 340 11.00 18.28 5.59
N ASP A 341 11.86 17.65 4.80
CA ASP A 341 11.44 16.73 3.74
C ASP A 341 10.77 15.47 4.29
N HIS A 342 11.02 15.12 5.56
CA HIS A 342 10.37 13.99 6.23
C HIS A 342 8.93 14.28 6.68
N LEU A 343 8.49 15.54 6.73
CA LEU A 343 7.08 15.85 6.99
C LEU A 343 6.20 15.58 5.76
N LEU A 344 6.82 15.52 4.58
CA LEU A 344 6.15 15.27 3.31
C LEU A 344 6.16 13.81 2.92
N THR A 345 6.66 12.92 3.78
CA THR A 345 6.61 11.48 3.55
C THR A 345 5.29 10.90 4.04
N ASP A 346 4.66 10.10 3.18
CA ASP A 346 3.37 9.47 3.46
C ASP A 346 3.42 8.55 4.68
N GLN A 347 2.30 8.48 5.41
CA GLN A 347 2.14 7.53 6.50
C GLN A 347 1.68 6.19 5.94
N HIS A 348 2.49 5.17 6.15
CA HIS A 348 2.07 3.81 5.90
C HIS A 348 1.80 3.13 7.25
N PHE A 349 0.61 2.54 7.39
CA PHE A 349 0.17 1.82 8.57
C PHE A 349 0.01 0.30 8.35
N LYS A 350 0.49 -0.54 9.26
CA LYS A 350 0.30 -1.99 9.18
C LYS A 350 -1.18 -2.33 9.03
N ALA A 351 -1.52 -3.28 8.17
CA ALA A 351 -2.89 -3.76 8.06
C ALA A 351 -3.29 -4.52 9.34
N SER A 352 -3.78 -3.80 10.36
CA SER A 352 -4.46 -4.41 11.51
C SER A 352 -5.97 -4.39 11.32
N THR A 353 -6.67 -5.27 12.03
CA THR A 353 -8.12 -5.18 12.13
C THR A 353 -8.49 -3.89 12.84
N LEU A 354 -9.01 -2.93 12.08
CA LEU A 354 -9.43 -1.63 12.56
C LEU A 354 -10.31 -1.73 13.81
N ASP A 355 -11.18 -2.73 13.90
CA ASP A 355 -12.02 -2.97 15.06
C ASP A 355 -11.20 -3.57 16.24
N GLN A 356 -10.73 -2.73 17.18
CA GLN A 356 -11.24 -2.57 18.58
C GLN A 356 -10.18 -2.34 19.67
N PHE A 357 -10.46 -1.39 20.57
CA PHE A 357 -9.70 -1.05 21.80
C PHE A 357 -8.35 -0.39 21.56
N VAL A 358 -8.46 0.87 21.18
CA VAL A 358 -7.39 1.86 21.17
C VAL A 358 -6.78 1.98 22.58
N ILE A 359 -5.71 1.25 22.82
CA ILE A 359 -4.71 1.65 23.80
C ILE A 359 -3.51 2.07 22.95
N PRO A 360 -2.99 3.31 23.11
CA PRO A 360 -1.77 3.71 22.42
C PRO A 360 -0.69 2.68 22.75
N LEU A 361 -0.11 2.07 21.71
CA LEU A 361 1.01 1.14 21.86
C LEU A 361 2.16 1.91 22.49
N PRO A 362 2.62 1.60 23.72
CA PRO A 362 3.75 2.32 24.28
C PRO A 362 5.01 1.93 23.50
N SER A 363 5.51 2.88 22.71
CA SER A 363 6.72 2.82 21.88
C SER A 363 6.85 1.69 20.83
N LEU A 364 6.98 2.14 19.58
CA LEU A 364 7.10 1.41 18.31
C LEU A 364 8.14 0.28 18.21
N PHE A 365 9.10 0.18 19.11
CA PHE A 365 10.19 -0.81 18.96
C PHE A 365 9.79 -2.25 19.34
N TYR A 366 8.67 -2.48 20.03
CA TYR A 366 8.41 -3.78 20.65
C TYR A 366 7.64 -4.76 19.76
N VAL A 367 6.78 -4.28 18.86
CA VAL A 367 5.86 -5.13 18.08
C VAL A 367 6.47 -5.59 16.75
N GLU A 368 7.31 -4.80 16.09
CA GLU A 368 7.95 -5.19 14.81
C GLU A 368 8.82 -6.45 14.94
N HIS A 369 9.35 -6.68 16.13
CA HIS A 369 10.14 -7.86 16.48
C HIS A 369 9.32 -9.15 16.65
N LEU A 370 7.99 -9.07 16.78
CA LEU A 370 7.11 -10.25 16.67
C LEU A 370 7.01 -10.77 15.23
N PHE A 371 7.22 -9.89 14.24
CA PHE A 371 7.10 -10.21 12.82
C PHE A 371 8.42 -10.63 12.16
N PHE A 372 9.58 -10.22 12.71
CA PHE A 372 10.88 -10.44 12.06
C PHE A 372 12.03 -10.77 13.03
N PRO A 373 12.20 -12.04 13.46
CA PRO A 373 13.48 -12.51 13.93
C PRO A 373 14.37 -12.82 12.71
N GLU A 374 15.05 -11.79 12.19
CA GLU A 374 16.02 -11.84 11.08
C GLU A 374 15.55 -12.48 9.74
N GLN A 375 15.41 -11.62 8.73
CA GLN A 375 15.38 -11.83 7.27
C GLN A 375 14.37 -12.77 6.58
N ASP A 376 13.54 -13.58 7.24
CA ASP A 376 12.52 -14.40 6.55
C ASP A 376 11.23 -14.65 7.37
N GLY A 377 10.60 -13.59 7.88
CA GLY A 377 9.52 -13.66 8.89
C GLY A 377 8.19 -14.32 8.47
N THR A 378 7.82 -14.30 7.19
CA THR A 378 6.58 -14.94 6.70
C THR A 378 6.69 -16.47 6.59
N MET A 379 7.90 -17.04 6.70
CA MET A 379 8.11 -18.50 6.60
C MET A 379 7.77 -19.26 7.90
N LEU A 380 7.85 -18.62 9.07
CA LEU A 380 7.81 -19.31 10.36
C LEU A 380 6.45 -19.99 10.63
N LEU A 381 5.32 -19.27 10.48
CA LEU A 381 4.00 -19.85 10.74
C LEU A 381 3.48 -20.74 9.59
N ARG A 382 3.82 -20.42 8.33
CA ARG A 382 3.50 -21.28 7.17
C ARG A 382 4.22 -22.64 7.24
N GLN A 383 5.45 -22.68 7.73
CA GLN A 383 6.19 -23.93 8.00
C GLN A 383 5.61 -24.72 9.18
N ILE A 384 5.05 -24.06 10.19
CA ILE A 384 4.36 -24.70 11.32
C ILE A 384 3.00 -25.29 10.90
N LEU A 385 2.32 -24.69 9.91
CA LEU A 385 0.98 -25.11 9.44
C LEU A 385 0.99 -26.12 8.27
N GLY A 386 2.14 -26.44 7.68
CA GLY A 386 2.30 -27.54 6.73
C GLY A 386 1.50 -27.46 5.42
N ARG A 387 1.17 -26.26 4.93
CA ARG A 387 0.42 -26.07 3.66
C ARG A 387 1.34 -25.55 2.55
N ALA A 388 1.48 -26.31 1.46
CA ALA A 388 2.12 -25.85 0.23
C ALA A 388 1.07 -25.24 -0.71
N ALA A 389 1.29 -23.99 -1.15
CA ALA A 389 0.48 -23.34 -2.17
C ALA A 389 1.05 -23.60 -3.58
N PRO A 390 0.21 -23.59 -4.64
CA PRO A 390 0.70 -23.48 -6.02
C PRO A 390 1.49 -22.18 -6.21
N ALA A 391 2.39 -22.13 -7.21
CA ALA A 391 3.19 -20.94 -7.49
C ALA A 391 2.29 -19.80 -7.98
N THR A 392 2.33 -18.67 -7.29
CA THR A 392 1.40 -17.53 -7.47
C THR A 392 2.05 -16.30 -8.08
N LYS A 393 3.36 -16.40 -8.28
CA LYS A 393 4.21 -15.41 -8.90
C LYS A 393 5.25 -16.13 -9.74
N ARG A 394 5.54 -15.60 -10.93
CA ARG A 394 6.62 -16.06 -11.80
C ARG A 394 7.41 -14.86 -12.26
N THR A 395 8.73 -14.93 -12.17
CA THR A 395 9.62 -13.87 -12.64
C THR A 395 10.48 -14.38 -13.79
N VAL A 396 10.60 -13.57 -14.83
CA VAL A 396 11.47 -13.79 -15.99
C VAL A 396 12.54 -12.71 -15.96
N ASP A 397 13.80 -13.14 -15.91
CA ASP A 397 14.96 -12.25 -15.98
C ASP A 397 15.33 -12.00 -17.44
N LEU A 398 15.17 -10.76 -17.88
CA LEU A 398 15.56 -10.29 -19.22
C LEU A 398 16.84 -9.44 -19.16
N GLY A 399 17.32 -9.09 -17.97
CA GLY A 399 18.33 -8.07 -17.74
C GLY A 399 17.89 -6.65 -18.15
N GLY A 400 18.78 -5.67 -17.95
CA GLY A 400 18.58 -4.29 -18.40
C GLY A 400 17.43 -3.55 -17.71
N ASP A 401 16.78 -2.67 -18.46
CA ASP A 401 15.75 -1.75 -17.97
C ASP A 401 14.44 -1.96 -18.76
N PRO A 402 13.63 -2.98 -18.43
CA PRO A 402 12.33 -3.18 -19.05
C PRO A 402 11.45 -1.95 -18.78
N SER A 403 10.90 -1.36 -19.84
CA SER A 403 10.24 -0.05 -19.79
C SER A 403 8.76 -0.09 -20.11
N VAL A 404 8.36 -0.91 -21.08
CA VAL A 404 6.99 -1.03 -21.57
C VAL A 404 6.69 -2.48 -21.92
N LEU A 405 5.42 -2.84 -21.75
CA LEU A 405 4.85 -4.15 -22.07
C LEU A 405 3.71 -4.00 -23.06
N VAL A 406 3.65 -4.85 -24.08
CA VAL A 406 2.50 -4.95 -24.98
C VAL A 406 2.07 -6.40 -25.08
N VAL A 407 0.77 -6.63 -24.93
CA VAL A 407 0.16 -7.96 -25.07
C VAL A 407 -0.51 -8.05 -26.43
N ALA A 408 -0.22 -9.13 -27.15
CA ALA A 408 -0.91 -9.54 -28.36
C ALA A 408 -0.69 -11.04 -28.58
N ASP A 409 -1.38 -11.63 -29.53
CA ASP A 409 -1.03 -12.96 -30.06
C ASP A 409 -0.04 -12.73 -31.22
N PHE A 410 1.26 -12.96 -30.96
CA PHE A 410 2.35 -12.68 -31.90
C PHE A 410 2.72 -13.92 -32.73
N ASP A 411 2.17 -15.11 -32.47
CA ASP A 411 2.39 -16.30 -33.31
C ASP A 411 1.11 -16.98 -33.82
N ASP A 412 -0.04 -16.32 -33.67
CA ASP A 412 -1.38 -16.72 -34.10
C ASP A 412 -1.81 -18.09 -33.51
N ASP A 413 -1.35 -18.41 -32.30
CA ASP A 413 -1.68 -19.66 -31.61
C ASP A 413 -2.96 -19.54 -30.73
N GLY A 414 -3.49 -18.32 -30.60
CA GLY A 414 -4.67 -17.98 -29.81
C GLY A 414 -4.38 -17.63 -28.35
N TRP A 415 -3.12 -17.63 -27.93
CA TRP A 415 -2.68 -17.29 -26.58
C TRP A 415 -2.09 -15.89 -26.53
N ALA A 416 -2.26 -15.24 -25.38
CA ALA A 416 -1.70 -13.92 -25.16
C ALA A 416 -0.20 -14.01 -24.90
N ASP A 417 0.60 -13.43 -25.79
CA ASP A 417 2.03 -13.24 -25.66
C ASP A 417 2.38 -11.88 -25.06
N LEU A 418 3.67 -11.67 -24.78
CA LEU A 418 4.16 -10.42 -24.20
C LEU A 418 5.41 -9.90 -24.91
N ALA A 419 5.32 -8.73 -25.53
CA ALA A 419 6.47 -7.98 -26.02
C ALA A 419 6.98 -7.02 -24.93
N VAL A 420 8.31 -6.93 -24.78
CA VAL A 420 8.99 -6.14 -23.74
C VAL A 420 10.09 -5.31 -24.38
N ALA A 421 10.05 -3.99 -24.20
CA ALA A 421 11.16 -3.13 -24.59
C ALA A 421 12.16 -2.94 -23.45
N ASN A 422 13.44 -2.93 -23.79
CA ASN A 422 14.55 -2.70 -22.88
C ASN A 422 15.34 -1.46 -23.31
N THR A 423 15.09 -0.34 -22.61
CA THR A 423 15.51 0.98 -23.09
C THR A 423 17.02 1.14 -23.17
N THR A 424 17.78 0.72 -22.15
CA THR A 424 19.23 0.91 -22.15
C THR A 424 19.98 -0.12 -22.98
N MET A 425 19.40 -1.29 -23.21
CA MET A 425 20.00 -2.34 -24.02
C MET A 425 19.73 -2.17 -25.52
N SER A 426 18.75 -1.33 -25.92
CA SER A 426 18.34 -1.18 -27.33
C SER A 426 17.76 -2.48 -27.90
N GLU A 427 17.06 -3.22 -27.06
CA GLU A 427 16.58 -4.58 -27.32
C GLU A 427 15.08 -4.68 -27.07
N ILE A 428 14.42 -5.55 -27.83
CA ILE A 428 13.07 -6.01 -27.58
C ILE A 428 13.10 -7.53 -27.41
N TYR A 429 12.30 -8.02 -26.47
CA TYR A 429 12.03 -9.45 -26.27
C TYR A 429 10.55 -9.72 -26.55
N VAL A 430 10.24 -10.89 -27.11
CA VAL A 430 8.86 -11.40 -27.22
C VAL A 430 8.80 -12.71 -26.43
N LEU A 431 7.89 -12.80 -25.48
CA LEU A 431 7.65 -13.97 -24.65
C LEU A 431 6.42 -14.68 -25.20
N PHE A 432 6.65 -15.71 -26.01
CA PHE A 432 5.59 -16.55 -26.57
C PHE A 432 5.00 -17.47 -25.50
N ASN A 433 3.69 -17.43 -25.31
CA ASN A 433 2.98 -18.17 -24.28
C ASN A 433 2.54 -19.56 -24.79
N ASP A 434 3.24 -20.60 -24.34
CA ASP A 434 2.96 -21.99 -24.70
C ASP A 434 1.80 -22.55 -23.86
N GLU A 435 0.57 -22.31 -24.31
CA GLU A 435 -0.69 -22.80 -23.72
C GLU A 435 -0.85 -22.50 -22.21
N GLY A 436 -0.30 -21.38 -21.73
CA GLY A 436 -0.34 -20.99 -20.31
C GLY A 436 0.64 -21.77 -19.42
N HIS A 437 1.46 -22.65 -19.99
CA HIS A 437 2.40 -23.49 -19.24
C HIS A 437 3.79 -22.86 -19.12
N SER A 438 4.26 -22.19 -20.18
CA SER A 438 5.59 -21.61 -20.20
C SER A 438 5.72 -20.44 -21.18
N PHE A 439 6.68 -19.55 -20.91
CA PHE A 439 7.07 -18.51 -21.85
C PHE A 439 8.34 -18.93 -22.59
N ALA A 440 8.27 -19.07 -23.91
CA ALA A 440 9.42 -19.18 -24.78
C ALA A 440 9.91 -17.78 -25.15
N ILE A 441 11.15 -17.45 -24.78
CA ILE A 441 11.72 -16.13 -25.03
C ILE A 441 12.32 -16.09 -26.44
N ALA A 442 11.82 -15.19 -27.28
CA ALA A 442 12.38 -14.82 -28.57
C ALA A 442 13.04 -13.43 -28.49
N GLY A 443 14.23 -13.32 -29.08
CA GLY A 443 15.06 -12.12 -29.03
C GLY A 443 16.45 -12.35 -28.39
N PRO A 444 17.21 -11.28 -28.12
CA PRO A 444 16.82 -9.89 -28.34
C PRO A 444 16.70 -9.51 -29.82
N PHE A 445 15.71 -8.68 -30.15
CA PHE A 445 15.59 -7.99 -31.42
C PHE A 445 16.12 -6.56 -31.28
N TYR A 446 17.08 -6.19 -32.12
CA TYR A 446 17.68 -4.85 -32.11
C TYR A 446 16.91 -3.92 -33.05
N VAL A 447 16.21 -2.95 -32.46
CA VAL A 447 15.27 -2.08 -33.19
C VAL A 447 15.74 -0.63 -33.32
N GLY A 448 16.74 -0.24 -32.54
CA GLY A 448 17.22 1.13 -32.46
C GLY A 448 17.53 1.51 -31.02
N ALA A 449 18.21 2.65 -30.85
CA ALA A 449 18.66 3.12 -29.55
C ALA A 449 17.53 3.72 -28.71
N GLY A 450 17.37 3.21 -27.48
CA GLY A 450 16.39 3.72 -26.52
C GLY A 450 14.93 3.41 -26.87
N PRO A 451 14.55 2.14 -27.13
CA PRO A 451 13.14 1.79 -27.28
C PRO A 451 12.42 2.11 -25.98
N ILE A 452 11.43 3.02 -26.05
CA ILE A 452 10.76 3.59 -24.87
C ILE A 452 9.27 3.27 -24.82
N ASP A 453 8.65 3.02 -25.98
CA ASP A 453 7.25 2.66 -26.10
C ASP A 453 7.04 1.68 -27.26
N LEU A 454 5.98 0.87 -27.18
CA LEU A 454 5.64 -0.16 -28.16
C LEU A 454 4.17 -0.08 -28.56
N ALA A 455 3.85 -0.49 -29.79
CA ALA A 455 2.48 -0.74 -30.22
C ALA A 455 2.41 -2.04 -31.03
N ALA A 456 1.33 -2.79 -30.87
CA ALA A 456 1.06 -4.00 -31.65
C ALA A 456 -0.20 -3.80 -32.50
N ALA A 457 -0.09 -4.08 -33.80
CA ALA A 457 -1.17 -4.02 -34.78
C ALA A 457 -0.69 -4.65 -36.10
N ASP A 458 -1.62 -4.94 -37.01
CA ASP A 458 -1.31 -5.30 -38.39
C ASP A 458 -0.96 -4.00 -39.18
N PHE A 459 0.33 -3.66 -39.24
CA PHE A 459 0.78 -2.39 -39.84
C PHE A 459 0.96 -2.50 -41.36
N ASP A 460 1.27 -3.69 -41.88
CA ASP A 460 1.47 -3.92 -43.31
C ASP A 460 0.27 -4.58 -44.05
N GLY A 461 -0.81 -4.85 -43.32
CA GLY A 461 -2.09 -5.32 -43.86
C GLY A 461 -2.05 -6.79 -44.27
N ASP A 462 -1.10 -7.58 -43.75
CA ASP A 462 -0.94 -8.99 -44.08
C ASP A 462 -1.83 -9.92 -43.22
N GLY A 463 -2.49 -9.36 -42.21
CA GLY A 463 -3.42 -10.04 -41.31
C GLY A 463 -2.78 -10.65 -40.08
N THR A 464 -1.46 -10.49 -39.89
CA THR A 464 -0.74 -10.91 -38.68
C THR A 464 -0.40 -9.71 -37.81
N THR A 465 -0.25 -9.92 -36.49
CA THR A 465 0.10 -8.81 -35.59
C THR A 465 1.58 -8.49 -35.68
N ASP A 466 1.91 -7.25 -36.07
CA ASP A 466 3.27 -6.70 -36.06
C ASP A 466 3.56 -5.92 -34.76
N LEU A 467 4.83 -5.59 -34.57
CA LEU A 467 5.28 -4.73 -33.46
C LEU A 467 5.96 -3.46 -33.98
N ALA A 468 5.58 -2.30 -33.46
CA ALA A 468 6.24 -1.02 -33.68
C ALA A 468 6.94 -0.55 -32.40
N ALA A 469 8.14 0.04 -32.53
CA ALA A 469 8.95 0.49 -31.41
C ALA A 469 9.38 1.95 -31.58
N CYS A 470 9.04 2.80 -30.60
CA CYS A 470 9.51 4.19 -30.50
C CYS A 470 10.93 4.21 -29.98
N ASN A 471 11.91 4.61 -30.79
CA ASN A 471 13.30 4.75 -30.37
C ASN A 471 13.63 6.20 -30.08
N LEU A 472 13.66 6.56 -28.80
CA LEU A 472 13.86 7.94 -28.34
C LEU A 472 15.17 8.54 -28.83
N ASN A 473 16.26 7.76 -28.88
CA ASN A 473 17.59 8.29 -29.18
C ASN A 473 17.95 8.26 -30.68
N ASP A 474 17.28 7.43 -31.47
CA ASP A 474 17.49 7.30 -32.91
C ASP A 474 16.49 8.12 -33.75
N ASP A 475 15.56 8.84 -33.10
CA ASP A 475 14.53 9.65 -33.75
C ASP A 475 13.69 8.88 -34.78
N ASN A 476 13.35 7.63 -34.49
CA ASN A 476 12.60 6.80 -35.43
C ASN A 476 11.59 5.88 -34.75
N ILE A 477 10.73 5.30 -35.58
CA ILE A 477 9.92 4.14 -35.23
C ILE A 477 10.44 2.97 -36.06
N ALA A 478 10.73 1.85 -35.39
CA ALA A 478 11.12 0.61 -36.04
C ALA A 478 9.97 -0.39 -36.00
N PHE A 479 9.68 -1.02 -37.12
CA PHE A 479 8.67 -2.09 -37.20
C PHE A 479 9.36 -3.45 -37.18
N LEU A 480 8.74 -4.45 -36.56
CA LEU A 480 9.11 -5.87 -36.63
C LEU A 480 7.88 -6.59 -37.19
N PHE A 481 7.96 -6.92 -38.47
CA PHE A 481 6.84 -7.55 -39.18
C PHE A 481 6.75 -9.04 -38.88
N ASN A 482 5.59 -9.55 -38.50
CA ASN A 482 5.44 -10.96 -38.14
C ASN A 482 5.26 -11.86 -39.38
N ARG A 483 6.32 -12.03 -40.18
CA ARG A 483 6.23 -12.82 -41.41
C ARG A 483 6.36 -14.32 -41.15
N THR A 484 5.26 -15.03 -41.36
CA THR A 484 5.16 -16.51 -41.25
C THR A 484 6.23 -17.32 -42.03
N GLU A 485 6.89 -16.74 -43.05
CA GLU A 485 7.92 -17.44 -43.85
C GLU A 485 9.36 -16.90 -43.72
N GLU A 486 9.58 -15.67 -43.22
CA GLU A 486 10.91 -15.01 -43.28
C GLU A 486 11.40 -14.36 -41.96
N GLY A 487 10.55 -14.33 -40.92
CA GLY A 487 10.88 -13.69 -39.63
C GLY A 487 10.83 -12.16 -39.68
N PRO A 488 11.12 -11.47 -38.55
CA PRO A 488 10.94 -10.04 -38.44
C PRO A 488 11.91 -9.23 -39.32
N GLU A 489 11.36 -8.40 -40.21
CA GLU A 489 12.09 -7.38 -40.97
C GLU A 489 11.99 -6.04 -40.25
N VAL A 490 13.13 -5.36 -40.07
CA VAL A 490 13.18 -4.02 -39.46
C VAL A 490 13.12 -2.94 -40.54
N GLY A 491 11.98 -2.23 -40.62
CA GLY A 491 11.81 -1.04 -41.46
C GLY A 491 11.70 0.22 -40.60
N PRO A 492 12.50 1.28 -40.85
CA PRO A 492 12.33 2.54 -40.14
C PRO A 492 11.23 3.40 -40.78
N ALA A 493 10.30 3.92 -39.97
CA ALA A 493 9.60 5.16 -40.30
C ALA A 493 10.38 6.32 -39.67
N ALA A 494 10.82 7.27 -40.50
CA ALA A 494 11.49 8.45 -40.00
C ALA A 494 10.49 9.34 -39.27
N VAL A 495 10.63 9.40 -37.95
CA VAL A 495 9.96 10.40 -37.11
C VAL A 495 11.00 11.45 -36.73
N ARG A 496 10.70 12.37 -35.82
CA ARG A 496 11.62 13.45 -35.44
C ARG A 496 11.61 13.65 -33.93
N ASP A 497 12.63 14.33 -33.44
CA ASP A 497 12.62 15.06 -32.17
C ASP A 497 12.24 14.21 -30.93
N GLY A 498 12.73 12.96 -30.89
CA GLY A 498 12.64 12.07 -29.75
C GLY A 498 11.23 11.52 -29.51
N PRO A 499 10.77 10.50 -30.27
CA PRO A 499 9.48 9.88 -30.02
C PRO A 499 9.45 9.24 -28.63
N TRP A 500 8.44 9.59 -27.83
CA TRP A 500 8.32 9.23 -26.41
C TRP A 500 7.18 8.27 -26.11
N GLN A 501 6.02 8.48 -26.72
CA GLN A 501 4.86 7.58 -26.62
C GLN A 501 4.16 7.53 -27.98
N MET A 502 3.60 6.37 -28.34
CA MET A 502 2.72 6.22 -29.49
C MET A 502 1.40 5.57 -29.12
N VAL A 503 0.37 5.84 -29.92
CA VAL A 503 -0.89 5.10 -29.91
C VAL A 503 -1.25 4.74 -31.35
N ALA A 504 -1.76 3.53 -31.54
CA ALA A 504 -2.10 2.96 -32.83
C ALA A 504 -3.62 2.87 -32.98
N ALA A 505 -4.18 3.46 -34.05
CA ALA A 505 -5.60 3.44 -34.35
C ALA A 505 -5.84 3.83 -35.81
N ASP A 506 -7.00 3.49 -36.37
CA ASP A 506 -7.41 4.01 -37.68
C ASP A 506 -8.03 5.41 -37.51
N PHE A 507 -7.24 6.46 -37.74
CA PHE A 507 -7.69 7.85 -37.51
C PHE A 507 -8.45 8.42 -38.70
N ASN A 508 -8.39 7.80 -39.87
CA ASN A 508 -9.05 8.29 -41.09
C ASN A 508 -10.13 7.33 -41.64
N GLY A 509 -10.42 6.25 -40.93
CA GLY A 509 -11.48 5.29 -41.25
C GLY A 509 -11.20 4.45 -42.50
N ASN A 510 -9.94 4.32 -42.93
CA ASN A 510 -9.58 3.59 -44.15
C ASN A 510 -9.33 2.09 -43.92
N GLY A 511 -9.35 1.62 -42.67
CA GLY A 511 -9.10 0.25 -42.25
C GLY A 511 -7.63 -0.11 -42.01
N SER A 512 -6.69 0.80 -42.26
CA SER A 512 -5.26 0.64 -41.94
C SER A 512 -4.98 1.27 -40.58
N THR A 513 -4.12 0.64 -39.78
CA THR A 513 -3.70 1.23 -38.50
C THR A 513 -2.71 2.37 -38.72
N ASP A 514 -3.10 3.59 -38.33
CA ASP A 514 -2.28 4.79 -38.28
C ASP A 514 -1.58 4.92 -36.91
N LEU A 515 -0.70 5.92 -36.77
CA LEU A 515 0.02 6.21 -35.53
C LEU A 515 -0.12 7.67 -35.11
N ALA A 516 -0.36 7.92 -33.83
CA ALA A 516 -0.17 9.24 -33.22
C ALA A 516 1.01 9.16 -32.23
N VAL A 517 1.97 10.07 -32.39
CA VAL A 517 3.27 10.02 -31.71
C VAL A 517 3.48 11.32 -30.93
N LEU A 518 3.74 11.19 -29.64
CA LEU A 518 4.16 12.28 -28.75
C LEU A 518 5.68 12.37 -28.77
N HIS A 519 6.22 13.57 -29.00
CA HIS A 519 7.67 13.82 -29.06
C HIS A 519 8.15 14.61 -27.83
N ALA A 520 9.16 14.09 -27.14
CA ALA A 520 9.67 14.68 -25.90
C ALA A 520 10.47 15.96 -26.11
N TRP A 521 11.16 16.13 -27.25
CA TRP A 521 12.05 17.28 -27.46
C TRP A 521 11.36 18.46 -28.16
N SER A 522 10.46 18.19 -29.10
CA SER A 522 9.63 19.21 -29.75
C SER A 522 8.38 19.58 -28.92
N ASN A 523 7.97 18.75 -27.95
CA ASN A 523 6.74 18.90 -27.17
C ASN A 523 5.49 19.03 -28.05
N ASP A 524 5.41 18.18 -29.07
CA ASP A 524 4.29 18.12 -29.99
C ASP A 524 3.77 16.68 -30.17
N ILE A 525 2.58 16.57 -30.75
CA ILE A 525 1.96 15.31 -31.15
C ILE A 525 1.82 15.36 -32.66
N ALA A 526 2.35 14.36 -33.36
CA ALA A 526 2.15 14.20 -34.80
C ALA A 526 1.40 12.91 -35.12
N VAL A 527 0.52 12.97 -36.12
CA VAL A 527 -0.19 11.82 -36.66
C VAL A 527 0.45 11.40 -37.98
N LEU A 528 0.73 10.11 -38.11
CA LEU A 528 1.30 9.45 -39.27
C LEU A 528 0.24 8.52 -39.86
N MET A 529 -0.30 8.89 -41.02
CA MET A 529 -1.31 8.10 -41.72
C MET A 529 -0.65 6.96 -42.49
N ASN A 530 -1.08 5.73 -42.24
CA ASN A 530 -0.59 4.53 -42.90
C ASN A 530 -1.29 4.33 -44.25
N ASN A 531 -0.52 3.99 -45.28
CA ASN A 531 -1.04 3.66 -46.60
C ASN A 531 -1.50 2.18 -46.72
N GLY A 532 -1.40 1.41 -45.63
CA GLY A 532 -1.81 0.00 -45.54
C GLY A 532 -0.72 -1.01 -45.91
N ASP A 533 0.54 -0.57 -45.91
CA ASP A 533 1.72 -1.39 -46.21
C ASP A 533 2.93 -0.97 -45.33
N ALA A 534 2.63 -0.45 -44.15
CA ALA A 534 3.56 0.19 -43.22
C ALA A 534 4.39 1.35 -43.83
N THR A 535 3.95 1.93 -44.96
CA THR A 535 4.44 3.20 -45.44
C THR A 535 3.53 4.33 -44.98
N PHE A 536 4.14 5.41 -44.47
CA PHE A 536 3.40 6.51 -43.86
C PHE A 536 3.44 7.78 -44.71
N ALA A 537 2.32 8.50 -44.73
CA ALA A 537 2.28 9.88 -45.20
C ALA A 537 3.17 10.79 -44.33
N PRO A 538 3.57 11.97 -44.83
CA PRO A 538 4.33 12.93 -44.02
C PRO A 538 3.62 13.24 -42.68
N PRO A 539 4.33 13.22 -41.53
CA PRO A 539 3.73 13.46 -40.23
C PRO A 539 3.01 14.82 -40.16
N ALA A 540 1.79 14.83 -39.62
CA ALA A 540 1.00 16.03 -39.42
C ALA A 540 0.96 16.38 -37.93
N VAL A 541 1.51 17.52 -37.53
CA VAL A 541 1.45 18.00 -36.13
C VAL A 541 0.04 18.47 -35.81
N VAL A 542 -0.58 17.85 -34.80
CA VAL A 542 -1.97 18.11 -34.38
C VAL A 542 -2.07 18.88 -33.06
N ALA A 543 -1.02 18.84 -32.24
CA ALA A 543 -0.91 19.63 -31.02
C ALA A 543 0.56 19.96 -30.73
N SER A 544 0.81 21.10 -30.09
CA SER A 544 2.14 21.52 -29.62
C SER A 544 1.97 22.33 -28.34
N SER A 545 2.75 22.05 -27.31
CA SER A 545 2.71 22.80 -26.06
C SER A 545 4.09 22.87 -25.39
N SER A 546 4.11 23.21 -24.10
CA SER A 546 5.32 23.43 -23.32
C SER A 546 5.93 22.15 -22.75
N PHE A 547 5.10 21.17 -22.37
CA PHE A 547 5.60 19.89 -21.85
C PHE A 547 4.50 18.82 -21.87
N LEU A 548 4.60 17.90 -22.82
CA LEU A 548 3.62 16.81 -22.97
C LEU A 548 4.14 15.55 -22.27
N ILE A 549 3.27 14.82 -21.56
CA ILE A 549 3.67 13.66 -20.75
C ILE A 549 3.17 12.35 -21.34
N SER A 550 1.87 12.28 -21.65
CA SER A 550 1.23 11.04 -22.12
C SER A 550 0.01 11.31 -22.99
N LEU A 551 -0.31 10.35 -23.87
CA LEU A 551 -1.34 10.35 -24.90
C LEU A 551 -2.17 9.05 -24.82
N THR A 552 -3.46 9.15 -25.10
CA THR A 552 -4.37 8.02 -25.31
C THR A 552 -5.31 8.30 -26.50
N ALA A 553 -5.86 7.24 -27.08
CA ALA A 553 -6.76 7.29 -28.24
C ALA A 553 -8.03 6.48 -27.97
N ALA A 554 -9.20 7.08 -28.22
CA ALA A 554 -10.51 6.45 -28.05
C ALA A 554 -11.60 7.30 -28.71
N ASP A 555 -12.78 6.74 -28.99
CA ASP A 555 -13.95 7.55 -29.36
C ASP A 555 -14.51 8.23 -28.10
N LEU A 556 -14.20 9.53 -27.92
CA LEU A 556 -14.54 10.29 -26.71
C LEU A 556 -15.87 11.03 -26.85
N ASN A 557 -16.43 11.14 -28.06
CA ASN A 557 -17.68 11.85 -28.33
C ASN A 557 -18.80 10.96 -28.92
N GLY A 558 -18.55 9.65 -29.03
CA GLY A 558 -19.51 8.65 -29.49
C GLY A 558 -19.83 8.72 -30.99
N ASN A 559 -18.98 9.35 -31.81
CA ASN A 559 -19.22 9.50 -33.25
C ASN A 559 -18.63 8.36 -34.10
N GLY A 560 -17.91 7.42 -33.48
CA GLY A 560 -17.23 6.29 -34.11
C GLY A 560 -15.86 6.61 -34.71
N ALA A 561 -15.41 7.86 -34.68
CA ALA A 561 -14.03 8.24 -35.03
C ALA A 561 -13.16 8.20 -33.78
N VAL A 562 -11.92 7.75 -33.92
CA VAL A 562 -10.98 7.71 -32.80
C VAL A 562 -10.43 9.12 -32.55
N ASP A 563 -10.72 9.66 -31.37
CA ASP A 563 -10.23 10.94 -30.85
C ASP A 563 -8.90 10.74 -30.08
N LEU A 564 -8.27 11.85 -29.67
CA LEU A 564 -7.07 11.84 -28.82
C LEU A 564 -7.29 12.61 -27.52
N ALA A 565 -6.72 12.13 -26.42
CA ALA A 565 -6.58 12.88 -25.19
C ALA A 565 -5.13 12.83 -24.68
N TYR A 566 -4.60 13.93 -24.18
CA TYR A 566 -3.21 14.01 -23.71
C TYR A 566 -3.03 14.89 -22.49
N ILE A 567 -1.91 14.68 -21.80
CA ILE A 567 -1.48 15.44 -20.63
C ILE A 567 -0.47 16.52 -21.06
N ASP A 568 -0.76 17.77 -20.70
CA ASP A 568 0.11 18.94 -20.88
C ASP A 568 0.43 19.61 -19.55
N CYS A 569 1.70 19.66 -19.15
CA CYS A 569 2.13 20.19 -17.86
C CYS A 569 3.10 21.36 -18.00
N GLY A 570 2.57 22.57 -18.13
CA GLY A 570 3.37 23.78 -18.34
C GLY A 570 3.55 24.67 -17.11
N MET A 571 4.51 25.58 -17.19
CA MET A 571 4.52 26.79 -16.36
C MET A 571 3.42 27.75 -16.88
N ASP A 572 2.41 28.03 -16.07
CA ASP A 572 1.33 28.96 -16.44
C ASP A 572 1.92 30.37 -16.66
N SER A 573 1.99 30.80 -17.92
CA SER A 573 2.24 32.21 -18.27
C SER A 573 1.01 32.88 -18.90
N GLU A 574 -0.07 32.14 -19.11
CA GLU A 574 -1.23 32.62 -19.89
C GLU A 574 -2.38 33.20 -19.06
N LEU A 575 -2.31 33.19 -17.73
CA LEU A 575 -3.34 33.84 -16.89
C LEU A 575 -2.90 35.07 -16.09
N GLY A 576 -1.72 35.65 -16.37
CA GLY A 576 -1.28 36.89 -15.70
C GLY A 576 -1.25 36.79 -14.16
N ALA A 577 -1.20 35.58 -13.62
CA ALA A 577 -1.03 35.33 -12.20
C ALA A 577 0.43 35.64 -11.82
N PRO A 578 0.68 36.33 -10.69
CA PRO A 578 2.02 36.66 -10.24
C PRO A 578 2.87 35.45 -9.83
N ASP A 579 2.30 34.24 -9.87
CA ASP A 579 2.89 33.01 -9.34
C ASP A 579 2.88 31.94 -10.44
N ALA A 580 4.01 31.78 -11.15
CA ALA A 580 4.19 30.73 -12.16
C ALA A 580 4.38 29.37 -11.45
N PHE A 581 3.29 28.62 -11.30
CA PHE A 581 3.32 27.23 -10.81
C PHE A 581 3.17 26.24 -11.98
N TRP A 582 3.82 25.09 -11.84
CA TRP A 582 3.66 23.94 -12.75
C TRP A 582 2.22 23.43 -12.63
N LYS A 583 1.46 23.48 -13.72
CA LYS A 583 0.08 22.97 -13.77
C LYS A 583 -0.06 22.01 -14.91
N CYS A 584 -0.77 20.92 -14.65
CA CYS A 584 -1.13 19.96 -15.66
C CYS A 584 -2.56 20.21 -16.17
N TYR A 585 -2.78 19.91 -17.43
CA TYR A 585 -4.07 19.95 -18.10
C TYR A 585 -4.27 18.64 -18.83
N ILE A 586 -5.48 18.11 -18.79
CA ILE A 586 -5.90 17.08 -19.74
C ILE A 586 -6.54 17.81 -20.90
N VAL A 587 -6.06 17.56 -22.12
CA VAL A 587 -6.52 18.21 -23.35
C VAL A 587 -7.12 17.16 -24.26
N VAL A 588 -8.27 17.47 -24.86
CA VAL A 588 -9.02 16.58 -25.75
C VAL A 588 -9.05 17.13 -27.16
N LEU A 589 -8.65 16.32 -28.14
CA LEU A 589 -8.70 16.58 -29.57
C LEU A 589 -9.72 15.66 -30.23
N LEU A 590 -10.80 16.22 -30.76
CA LEU A 590 -11.81 15.46 -31.48
C LEU A 590 -11.42 15.30 -32.95
N ASN A 591 -11.60 14.09 -33.46
CA ASN A 591 -11.34 13.71 -34.83
C ASN A 591 -12.61 13.86 -35.69
N ASP A 592 -12.45 14.36 -36.91
CA ASP A 592 -13.52 14.45 -37.90
C ASP A 592 -13.78 13.13 -38.64
N GLY A 593 -12.99 12.10 -38.38
CA GLY A 593 -13.07 10.77 -38.99
C GLY A 593 -12.27 10.63 -40.28
N GLU A 594 -11.64 11.71 -40.75
CA GLU A 594 -10.77 11.73 -41.93
C GLU A 594 -9.33 12.12 -41.54
N GLY A 595 -9.01 12.09 -40.24
CA GLY A 595 -7.71 12.42 -39.67
C GLY A 595 -7.51 13.89 -39.33
N GLY A 596 -8.57 14.71 -39.36
CA GLY A 596 -8.56 16.10 -38.94
C GLY A 596 -8.90 16.26 -37.46
N PHE A 597 -8.00 16.83 -36.67
CA PHE A 597 -8.18 17.01 -35.23
C PHE A 597 -8.48 18.46 -34.84
N VAL A 598 -9.42 18.64 -33.91
CA VAL A 598 -9.76 19.94 -33.31
C VAL A 598 -9.81 19.85 -31.79
N GLN A 599 -9.18 20.80 -31.10
CA GLN A 599 -9.25 20.86 -29.64
C GLN A 599 -10.69 21.20 -29.20
N ALA A 600 -11.32 20.30 -28.46
CA ALA A 600 -12.67 20.52 -27.93
C ALA A 600 -12.67 21.15 -26.54
N GLY A 601 -11.66 20.85 -25.73
CA GLY A 601 -11.58 21.37 -24.37
C GLY A 601 -10.30 20.96 -23.64
N PHE A 602 -10.15 21.52 -22.44
CA PHE A 602 -9.18 21.10 -21.46
C PHE A 602 -9.75 21.32 -20.06
N PHE A 603 -9.24 20.59 -19.07
CA PHE A 603 -9.56 20.85 -17.67
C PHE A 603 -8.27 20.94 -16.84
N ALA A 604 -8.24 21.92 -15.94
CA ALA A 604 -7.09 22.17 -15.07
C ALA A 604 -6.99 21.06 -14.04
N ASN A 605 -5.79 20.52 -13.91
CA ASN A 605 -5.50 19.44 -13.02
C ASN A 605 -4.71 19.96 -11.80
N GLU A 606 -5.23 19.75 -10.59
CA GLU A 606 -4.48 19.95 -9.34
C GLU A 606 -3.53 18.77 -9.04
N TYR A 607 -3.51 17.76 -9.91
CA TYR A 607 -2.72 16.53 -9.81
C TYR A 607 -1.43 16.57 -10.64
N SER A 608 -0.57 15.56 -10.44
CA SER A 608 0.64 15.33 -11.24
C SER A 608 0.49 14.07 -12.09
N PRO A 609 -0.32 14.11 -13.16
CA PRO A 609 -0.59 12.96 -14.02
C PRO A 609 0.69 12.42 -14.70
N ARG A 610 0.86 11.09 -14.70
CA ARG A 610 1.94 10.36 -15.42
C ARG A 610 1.42 9.75 -16.72
N ARG A 611 0.55 8.76 -16.61
CA ARG A 611 -0.01 8.02 -17.75
C ARG A 611 -1.51 8.18 -17.79
N ILE A 612 -2.07 8.44 -18.97
CA ILE A 612 -3.51 8.51 -19.23
C ILE A 612 -3.94 7.33 -20.09
N ILE A 613 -5.10 6.76 -19.77
CA ILE A 613 -5.77 5.73 -20.56
C ILE A 613 -7.25 6.09 -20.73
N ALA A 614 -7.89 5.50 -21.74
CA ALA A 614 -9.33 5.60 -21.96
C ALA A 614 -10.00 4.24 -21.76
N ALA A 615 -11.12 4.21 -21.04
CA ALA A 615 -11.90 3.00 -20.79
C ALA A 615 -13.31 3.36 -20.31
N ASP A 616 -14.32 2.57 -20.68
CA ASP A 616 -15.68 2.68 -20.13
C ASP A 616 -15.73 2.00 -18.75
N VAL A 617 -15.51 2.77 -17.67
CA VAL A 617 -15.41 2.22 -16.31
C VAL A 617 -16.74 2.25 -15.56
N ASN A 618 -17.75 2.93 -16.09
CA ASN A 618 -19.09 2.98 -15.51
C ASN A 618 -20.16 2.23 -16.35
N GLN A 619 -19.75 1.63 -17.47
CA GLN A 619 -20.59 0.87 -18.42
C GLN A 619 -21.74 1.67 -19.03
N ASP A 620 -21.56 2.97 -19.23
CA ASP A 620 -22.55 3.81 -19.90
C ASP A 620 -22.36 3.86 -21.42
N GLY A 621 -21.27 3.26 -21.93
CA GLY A 621 -20.91 3.20 -23.35
C GLY A 621 -20.06 4.38 -23.82
N ALA A 622 -19.79 5.37 -22.98
CA ALA A 622 -18.82 6.42 -23.23
C ALA A 622 -17.43 6.01 -22.72
N MET A 623 -16.39 6.39 -23.45
CA MET A 623 -15.02 6.17 -22.97
C MET A 623 -14.66 7.23 -21.93
N ASP A 624 -14.41 6.82 -20.70
CA ASP A 624 -13.90 7.66 -19.62
C ASP A 624 -12.38 7.83 -19.72
N LEU A 625 -11.81 8.78 -18.98
CA LEU A 625 -10.36 8.96 -18.88
C LEU A 625 -9.87 8.65 -17.48
N LEU A 626 -8.81 7.87 -17.38
CA LEU A 626 -8.16 7.53 -16.12
C LEU A 626 -6.68 7.90 -16.19
N PHE A 627 -6.12 8.43 -15.11
CA PHE A 627 -4.69 8.68 -15.03
C PHE A 627 -4.10 8.44 -13.65
N ALA A 628 -2.84 7.99 -13.65
CA ALA A 628 -2.02 7.86 -12.45
C ALA A 628 -1.54 9.24 -12.00
N ASP A 629 -1.77 9.59 -10.75
CA ASP A 629 -1.33 10.82 -10.11
C ASP A 629 -0.07 10.56 -9.28
N GLN A 630 1.08 10.98 -9.81
CA GLN A 630 2.37 10.67 -9.23
C GLN A 630 2.58 11.33 -7.86
N LEU A 631 2.00 12.51 -7.66
CA LEU A 631 2.25 13.32 -6.46
C LEU A 631 1.49 12.79 -5.25
N PHE A 632 0.23 12.38 -5.40
CA PHE A 632 -0.60 11.88 -4.30
C PHE A 632 -0.79 10.38 -4.31
N GLY A 633 -0.11 9.62 -5.18
CA GLY A 633 -0.19 8.17 -5.14
C GLY A 633 -1.61 7.65 -5.30
N GLY A 634 -2.19 7.82 -6.49
CA GLY A 634 -3.53 7.30 -6.78
C GLY A 634 -3.89 7.34 -8.24
N VAL A 635 -5.12 6.92 -8.54
CA VAL A 635 -5.75 7.06 -9.85
C VAL A 635 -6.89 8.06 -9.76
N VAL A 636 -6.95 8.94 -10.75
CA VAL A 636 -8.06 9.88 -10.92
C VAL A 636 -8.91 9.37 -12.08
N VAL A 637 -10.22 9.38 -11.86
CA VAL A 637 -11.22 8.99 -12.85
C VAL A 637 -11.96 10.24 -13.31
N MET A 638 -12.04 10.42 -14.62
CA MET A 638 -12.79 11.48 -15.28
C MET A 638 -13.90 10.83 -16.10
N LEU A 639 -15.13 10.90 -15.60
CA LEU A 639 -16.31 10.32 -16.25
C LEU A 639 -16.76 11.19 -17.42
N ASN A 640 -17.04 10.56 -18.55
CA ASN A 640 -17.47 11.20 -19.79
C ASN A 640 -19.00 11.20 -19.91
N ASP A 641 -19.58 12.30 -20.40
CA ASP A 641 -21.01 12.39 -20.71
C ASP A 641 -21.40 11.83 -22.09
N GLY A 642 -20.43 11.23 -22.79
CA GLY A 642 -20.56 10.70 -24.15
C GLY A 642 -20.44 11.75 -25.25
N ALA A 643 -20.15 13.01 -24.92
CA ALA A 643 -19.93 14.10 -25.86
C ALA A 643 -18.62 14.84 -25.57
N ALA A 644 -17.64 14.12 -25.01
CA ALA A 644 -16.37 14.64 -24.51
C ALA A 644 -16.50 15.71 -23.40
N GLY A 645 -17.62 15.68 -22.66
CA GLY A 645 -17.80 16.44 -21.43
C GLY A 645 -17.37 15.62 -20.22
N PHE A 646 -16.26 16.01 -19.58
CA PHE A 646 -15.68 15.26 -18.47
C PHE A 646 -15.98 15.88 -17.11
N VAL A 647 -16.30 15.04 -16.13
CA VAL A 647 -16.40 15.40 -14.71
C VAL A 647 -15.54 14.46 -13.86
N GLU A 648 -14.97 14.96 -12.77
CA GLU A 648 -14.19 14.11 -11.87
C GLU A 648 -15.12 13.08 -11.19
N GLY A 649 -14.92 11.80 -11.50
CA GLY A 649 -15.61 10.66 -10.90
C GLY A 649 -15.02 10.20 -9.58
N GLY A 650 -13.79 10.64 -9.26
CA GLY A 650 -13.16 10.43 -7.96
C GLY A 650 -11.64 10.30 -8.04
N PHE A 651 -11.04 10.34 -6.85
CA PHE A 651 -9.63 10.02 -6.63
C PHE A 651 -9.53 8.76 -5.77
N TYR A 652 -8.78 7.78 -6.25
CA TYR A 652 -8.63 6.48 -5.62
C TYR A 652 -7.17 6.26 -5.24
N PRO A 653 -6.83 6.30 -3.95
CA PRO A 653 -5.46 6.13 -3.49
C PRO A 653 -4.88 4.76 -3.87
N THR A 654 -3.60 4.74 -4.23
CA THR A 654 -2.78 3.58 -4.56
C THR A 654 -1.49 3.62 -3.72
N GLY A 655 -0.37 3.11 -4.22
CA GLY A 655 0.97 3.34 -3.66
C GLY A 655 1.64 4.62 -4.19
N ARG A 656 2.87 4.86 -3.75
CA ARG A 656 3.66 6.06 -4.09
C ARG A 656 4.23 6.02 -5.50
N LEU A 657 4.32 7.22 -6.10
CA LEU A 657 4.85 7.45 -7.43
C LEU A 657 4.25 6.48 -8.48
N PRO A 658 2.92 6.42 -8.63
CA PRO A 658 2.28 5.59 -9.64
C PRO A 658 2.71 6.05 -11.03
N GLU A 659 3.11 5.08 -11.85
CA GLU A 659 3.78 5.32 -13.12
C GLU A 659 2.87 5.01 -14.31
N ALA A 660 2.23 3.85 -14.24
CA ALA A 660 1.39 3.31 -15.29
C ALA A 660 0.18 2.63 -14.66
N LEU A 661 -0.90 2.55 -15.44
CA LEU A 661 -2.10 1.82 -15.10
C LEU A 661 -2.59 1.01 -16.30
N ALA A 662 -3.31 -0.06 -16.02
CA ALA A 662 -4.04 -0.90 -16.97
C ALA A 662 -5.44 -1.20 -16.41
N VAL A 663 -6.36 -1.62 -17.28
CA VAL A 663 -7.72 -1.99 -16.89
C VAL A 663 -8.10 -3.36 -17.45
N ALA A 664 -8.78 -4.16 -16.64
CA ALA A 664 -9.33 -5.46 -17.03
C ALA A 664 -10.37 -5.94 -16.01
N ASP A 665 -11.26 -6.85 -16.40
CA ASP A 665 -12.13 -7.56 -15.44
C ASP A 665 -11.34 -8.65 -14.72
N LEU A 666 -10.85 -8.36 -13.51
CA LEU A 666 -9.97 -9.25 -12.75
C LEU A 666 -10.76 -10.23 -11.87
N ASN A 667 -12.03 -9.96 -11.59
CA ASN A 667 -12.85 -10.82 -10.72
C ASN A 667 -14.02 -11.52 -11.47
N GLY A 668 -14.10 -11.36 -12.78
CA GLY A 668 -15.08 -12.00 -13.65
C GLY A 668 -16.50 -11.48 -13.47
N ASN A 669 -16.68 -10.26 -12.94
CA ASN A 669 -18.00 -9.66 -12.71
C ASN A 669 -18.51 -8.84 -13.90
N GLY A 670 -17.68 -8.68 -14.94
CA GLY A 670 -17.95 -7.92 -16.15
C GLY A 670 -17.57 -6.44 -16.08
N HIS A 671 -17.09 -5.92 -14.95
CA HIS A 671 -16.67 -4.54 -14.76
C HIS A 671 -15.15 -4.40 -14.87
N LEU A 672 -14.67 -3.33 -15.50
CA LEU A 672 -13.24 -3.09 -15.65
C LEU A 672 -12.63 -2.61 -14.33
N ASP A 673 -11.80 -3.44 -13.71
CA ASP A 673 -10.97 -3.12 -12.56
C ASP A 673 -9.71 -2.37 -13.02
N VAL A 674 -8.99 -1.73 -12.09
CA VAL A 674 -7.78 -0.95 -12.38
C VAL A 674 -6.57 -1.58 -11.68
N VAL A 675 -5.46 -1.69 -12.42
CA VAL A 675 -4.14 -2.10 -11.90
C VAL A 675 -3.18 -0.94 -12.06
N VAL A 676 -2.36 -0.65 -11.04
CA VAL A 676 -1.44 0.50 -11.02
C VAL A 676 -0.05 0.06 -10.58
N ALA A 677 0.98 0.39 -11.35
CA ALA A 677 2.38 0.21 -10.94
C ALA A 677 2.86 1.39 -10.08
N ASN A 678 3.21 1.11 -8.82
CA ASN A 678 3.69 2.12 -7.88
C ASN A 678 5.21 2.01 -7.74
N THR A 679 5.93 2.77 -8.58
CA THR A 679 7.40 2.75 -8.61
C THR A 679 8.00 3.04 -7.24
N GLY A 680 7.35 3.93 -6.47
CA GLY A 680 7.84 4.36 -5.17
C GLY A 680 7.78 3.25 -4.11
N ASP A 681 6.76 2.40 -4.16
CA ASP A 681 6.50 1.36 -3.15
C ASP A 681 6.96 -0.04 -3.57
N ASN A 682 7.38 -0.23 -4.83
CA ASN A 682 7.75 -1.53 -5.39
C ASN A 682 6.62 -2.56 -5.30
N ASP A 683 5.40 -2.10 -5.58
CA ASP A 683 4.20 -2.92 -5.65
C ASP A 683 3.31 -2.51 -6.84
N VAL A 684 2.29 -3.33 -7.07
CA VAL A 684 1.14 -2.95 -7.89
C VAL A 684 -0.12 -2.88 -7.04
N SER A 685 -0.93 -1.85 -7.23
CA SER A 685 -2.26 -1.73 -6.62
C SER A 685 -3.33 -2.31 -7.53
N VAL A 686 -4.24 -3.10 -6.98
CA VAL A 686 -5.46 -3.55 -7.67
C VAL A 686 -6.67 -2.88 -7.03
N LEU A 687 -7.50 -2.24 -7.85
CA LEU A 687 -8.71 -1.53 -7.46
C LEU A 687 -9.90 -2.18 -8.15
N LEU A 688 -10.72 -2.88 -7.38
CA LEU A 688 -11.90 -3.56 -7.92
C LEU A 688 -13.05 -2.58 -8.13
N ASN A 689 -13.64 -2.60 -9.32
CA ASN A 689 -14.72 -1.71 -9.73
C ASN A 689 -16.08 -2.21 -9.21
N ARG A 690 -16.89 -1.29 -8.70
CA ARG A 690 -18.26 -1.55 -8.22
C ARG A 690 -19.30 -1.50 -9.34
N GLY A 691 -18.89 -1.16 -10.56
CA GLY A 691 -19.71 -1.14 -11.77
C GLY A 691 -20.34 0.21 -12.10
N ASP A 692 -20.09 1.25 -11.32
CA ASP A 692 -20.61 2.61 -11.51
C ASP A 692 -19.50 3.66 -11.71
N GLY A 693 -18.28 3.20 -12.02
CA GLY A 693 -17.08 4.05 -12.07
C GLY A 693 -16.46 4.32 -10.70
N THR A 694 -16.98 3.70 -9.63
CA THR A 694 -16.38 3.73 -8.29
C THR A 694 -15.59 2.48 -7.96
N PHE A 695 -14.48 2.64 -7.24
CA PHE A 695 -13.57 1.54 -6.93
C PHE A 695 -13.48 1.26 -5.43
N ALA A 696 -13.31 -0.03 -5.10
CA ALA A 696 -12.96 -0.48 -3.76
C ALA A 696 -11.58 0.03 -3.32
N ALA A 697 -11.30 -0.08 -2.02
CA ALA A 697 -9.97 0.14 -1.50
C ALA A 697 -8.96 -0.74 -2.24
N GLN A 698 -7.79 -0.18 -2.54
CA GLN A 698 -6.76 -0.90 -3.26
C GLN A 698 -6.21 -2.09 -2.46
N TRP A 699 -5.79 -3.13 -3.18
CA TRP A 699 -4.96 -4.19 -2.62
C TRP A 699 -3.55 -4.13 -3.22
N PRO A 700 -2.48 -3.96 -2.41
CA PRO A 700 -1.11 -3.94 -2.92
C PRO A 700 -0.54 -5.36 -3.08
N TYR A 701 0.22 -5.58 -4.15
CA TYR A 701 0.94 -6.82 -4.43
C TYR A 701 2.41 -6.52 -4.70
N GLY A 702 3.29 -7.10 -3.90
CA GLY A 702 4.72 -6.79 -3.96
C GLY A 702 5.37 -7.32 -5.23
N THR A 703 6.14 -6.46 -5.87
CA THR A 703 6.91 -6.76 -7.08
C THR A 703 8.41 -6.70 -6.76
N GLY A 704 9.25 -6.84 -7.78
CA GLY A 704 10.62 -6.38 -7.74
C GLY A 704 10.71 -4.84 -7.75
N ALA A 705 11.94 -4.33 -7.74
CA ALA A 705 12.20 -2.91 -7.59
C ALA A 705 11.82 -2.11 -8.85
N SER A 706 11.24 -0.93 -8.64
CA SER A 706 10.89 0.03 -9.68
C SER A 706 9.93 -0.55 -10.73
N PRO A 707 8.71 -0.98 -10.34
CA PRO A 707 7.67 -1.35 -11.30
C PRO A 707 7.23 -0.12 -12.08
N VAL A 708 7.46 -0.12 -13.39
CA VAL A 708 7.23 1.06 -14.25
C VAL A 708 6.12 0.88 -15.26
N PHE A 709 5.69 -0.35 -15.48
CA PHE A 709 4.62 -0.65 -16.42
C PHE A 709 3.87 -1.92 -16.02
N VAL A 710 2.58 -1.96 -16.36
CA VAL A 710 1.70 -3.12 -16.14
C VAL A 710 0.93 -3.45 -17.42
N ALA A 711 0.74 -4.73 -17.66
CA ALA A 711 -0.15 -5.26 -18.69
C ALA A 711 -0.99 -6.41 -18.11
N THR A 712 -2.14 -6.69 -18.69
CA THR A 712 -3.11 -7.66 -18.17
C THR A 712 -3.59 -8.59 -19.29
N ALA A 713 -3.58 -9.89 -19.03
CA ALA A 713 -4.08 -10.95 -19.93
C ALA A 713 -4.22 -12.26 -19.16
N ASP A 714 -4.93 -13.25 -19.68
CA ASP A 714 -4.82 -14.62 -19.16
C ASP A 714 -3.49 -15.23 -19.62
N PHE A 715 -2.50 -15.26 -18.73
CA PHE A 715 -1.13 -15.70 -19.04
C PHE A 715 -0.90 -17.17 -18.69
N ASN A 716 -1.80 -17.80 -17.94
CA ASN A 716 -1.64 -19.18 -17.46
C ASN A 716 -2.73 -20.16 -17.97
N GLY A 717 -3.74 -19.66 -18.67
CA GLY A 717 -4.82 -20.44 -19.28
C GLY A 717 -5.90 -20.94 -18.35
N ASP A 718 -6.03 -20.34 -17.17
CA ASP A 718 -7.08 -20.69 -16.22
C ASP A 718 -8.38 -19.91 -16.43
N GLY A 719 -8.39 -18.97 -17.37
CA GLY A 719 -9.54 -18.12 -17.70
C GLY A 719 -9.68 -16.88 -16.82
N ALA A 720 -8.79 -16.66 -15.85
CA ALA A 720 -8.70 -15.43 -15.08
C ALA A 720 -7.66 -14.48 -15.69
N VAL A 721 -7.94 -13.18 -15.64
CA VAL A 721 -6.98 -12.18 -16.14
C VAL A 721 -5.86 -11.99 -15.12
N ASP A 722 -4.62 -12.26 -15.54
CA ASP A 722 -3.39 -12.10 -14.78
C ASP A 722 -2.75 -10.72 -15.00
N ILE A 723 -1.68 -10.42 -14.25
CA ILE A 723 -0.91 -9.16 -14.36
C ILE A 723 0.54 -9.47 -14.69
N ALA A 724 1.10 -8.80 -15.71
CA ALA A 724 2.54 -8.74 -15.99
C ALA A 724 3.08 -7.35 -15.61
N VAL A 725 4.24 -7.31 -14.95
CA VAL A 725 4.87 -6.09 -14.42
C VAL A 725 6.29 -5.97 -14.92
N ALA A 726 6.63 -4.83 -15.53
CA ALA A 726 8.00 -4.49 -15.91
C ALA A 726 8.73 -3.83 -14.73
N GLU A 727 9.83 -4.43 -14.28
CA GLU A 727 10.57 -4.02 -13.09
C GLU A 727 11.96 -3.49 -13.50
N ARG A 728 12.02 -2.16 -13.72
CA ARG A 728 13.16 -1.49 -14.37
C ARG A 728 14.48 -1.79 -13.68
N ASP A 729 14.55 -1.58 -12.37
CA ASP A 729 15.82 -1.63 -11.63
C ASP A 729 16.32 -3.07 -11.41
N THR A 730 15.45 -4.07 -11.60
CA THR A 730 15.82 -5.48 -11.48
C THR A 730 16.08 -6.17 -12.82
N GLY A 731 15.64 -5.57 -13.94
CA GLY A 731 15.73 -6.21 -15.25
C GLY A 731 14.74 -7.35 -15.46
N HIS A 732 13.67 -7.38 -14.67
CA HIS A 732 12.73 -8.49 -14.65
C HIS A 732 11.37 -8.12 -15.22
N VAL A 733 10.66 -9.15 -15.67
CA VAL A 733 9.20 -9.14 -15.81
C VAL A 733 8.60 -10.12 -14.82
N THR A 734 7.71 -9.63 -13.96
CA THR A 734 6.99 -10.45 -12.98
C THR A 734 5.55 -10.65 -13.42
N PHE A 735 5.11 -11.89 -13.44
CA PHE A 735 3.72 -12.30 -13.60
C PHE A 735 3.12 -12.59 -12.23
N LEU A 736 2.00 -11.94 -11.93
CA LEU A 736 1.13 -12.23 -10.79
C LEU A 736 -0.08 -13.00 -11.33
N PHE A 737 -0.24 -14.24 -10.88
CA PHE A 737 -1.34 -15.09 -11.34
C PHE A 737 -2.57 -14.90 -10.46
N ASN A 738 -3.69 -14.60 -11.12
CA ASN A 738 -4.97 -14.32 -10.49
C ASN A 738 -5.63 -15.63 -10.05
N ARG A 739 -6.45 -15.57 -9.00
CA ARG A 739 -7.28 -16.69 -8.53
C ARG A 739 -8.69 -16.69 -9.15
N GLY A 740 -9.00 -15.70 -9.98
CA GLY A 740 -10.30 -15.49 -10.61
C GLY A 740 -11.28 -14.66 -9.79
N ASP A 741 -10.84 -14.10 -8.66
CA ASP A 741 -11.65 -13.23 -7.79
C ASP A 741 -11.03 -11.84 -7.59
N GLY A 742 -10.02 -11.50 -8.41
CA GLY A 742 -9.24 -10.27 -8.28
C GLY A 742 -8.15 -10.35 -7.21
N THR A 743 -7.93 -11.52 -6.61
CA THR A 743 -6.82 -11.75 -5.67
C THR A 743 -5.66 -12.52 -6.29
N PHE A 744 -4.45 -12.07 -5.99
CA PHE A 744 -3.18 -12.66 -6.43
C PHE A 744 -2.44 -13.17 -5.19
N ALA A 745 -1.67 -14.26 -5.25
CA ALA A 745 -0.89 -14.65 -4.05
C ALA A 745 0.53 -14.09 -4.04
N ASP A 746 0.98 -13.80 -2.82
CA ASP A 746 2.01 -12.81 -2.49
C ASP A 746 1.55 -11.35 -2.65
N GLY A 747 0.29 -11.09 -2.25
CA GLY A 747 0.02 -9.81 -1.59
C GLY A 747 1.03 -9.68 -0.46
N VAL A 748 1.94 -8.71 -0.59
CA VAL A 748 2.66 -8.23 0.58
C VAL A 748 1.55 -7.61 1.39
N GLU A 749 1.13 -8.28 2.48
CA GLU A 749 0.37 -7.57 3.49
C GLU A 749 1.18 -6.31 3.80
N PRO A 750 0.60 -5.11 3.61
CA PRO A 750 1.36 -3.89 3.74
C PRO A 750 1.96 -3.90 5.15
N TYR A 751 3.31 -3.93 5.16
CA TYR A 751 4.21 -4.32 6.26
C TYR A 751 3.86 -3.80 7.63
#